data_AF-A0A951U979-F1
#
_entry.id   AF-A0A951U979-F1
#
_cell.length_a   1.000
_cell.length_b   1.000
_cell.length_c   1.000
_cell.angle_alpha   90.00
_cell.angle_beta   90.00
_cell.angle_gamma   90.00
#
_symmetry.space_group_name_H-M   'P 1'
#
loop_
_entity.id
_entity.type
_entity.pdbx_description
1 polymer ?
#
loop_
_entity_poly.entity_id
_entity_poly.type
_entity_poly.pdbx_seq_one_letter_code
_entity_poly.pdbx_strand_id
1 'polypeptide(L)'
;MITDTAQTKILISALAADVIPVKRSELIVALASKPNAVAIAQTFDDPKLIRKLRLADSNGVSNISLDLDSDGDRVIYQDQEIGKIQILFKSPLPGELQARLAIESAIDRFLEYLQKLHQIVVLDESNHHVRVFIPVNKALGDFKTHWERFLKDVAFSAKGNLKFKLPGLVQTFIVMLNAITLSGRGFSTLDVPILTQEQSNVLAAWYFAVFRDVKNRQKRRGEQIAAIQNLIDEARKPKEKELKDKEAMQAKEQKKYTEYFKKGFRKILEEQNSFWQELNAIEIKFTEPGLSKAQQRKLQNQQEKLREKVIFSQESVQDKLNLLEQCGGNPFEFVQLDQKQNPTRFKVIDSLANNFSRTATDQINSTRGDIFTQCISEMYRLLETKPSEPLPEPLLTEKPVLSAVRSPGDDSKEFCYSCGVALDPKTAKWQVLRFMFERPSQRRQSSSSEGRPYICSSCSALAFASPLKVTEESIILRLEPTDGSTATELKIKDYIRMLTSKELHLSAGRYLVLASDRTNGGDFASQKLGQIQYALVKVASIFPAEVLGDFNFSLFTQSSHPIHLESRYLIFIKGLMEGYSQSIVISGKEINMTLGDAVRYVEQDLPFLAEYSLTKNSSVSHVLTLEQVREAYWERLQKDLEVIGVSMNSDNQISKRATLYRDVAALTGLTYAFAQSLESTVRRLKPEDTEREVSKLIEKVEDAVAFCYYATLGDENKTSVEARFYHYPGNYFIYERAKELLEKLEIRGREEKDSSGKIYLKFYADDVINAYAHFAKHDYAQEKDWKDLTYQLKLSLYTRFPELVRKLKSTSEK
;
A
#
# COMPACT_ATOMS: atom_id res chain seq x y z
N MET A 1 -14.71 0.81 -33.15
CA MET A 1 -15.59 1.87 -32.62
C MET A 1 -14.96 2.46 -31.37
N ILE A 2 -14.96 3.78 -31.24
CA ILE A 2 -14.50 4.49 -30.04
C ILE A 2 -15.64 4.40 -29.01
N THR A 3 -15.35 3.99 -27.78
CA THR A 3 -16.36 3.93 -26.70
C THR A 3 -16.76 5.34 -26.25
N ASP A 4 -17.96 5.53 -25.70
CA ASP A 4 -18.43 6.85 -25.20
C ASP A 4 -17.44 7.49 -24.21
N THR A 5 -16.82 6.69 -23.36
CA THR A 5 -15.79 7.19 -22.44
C THR A 5 -14.49 7.58 -23.16
N ALA A 6 -14.06 6.80 -24.16
CA ALA A 6 -12.89 7.15 -24.95
C ALA A 6 -13.13 8.43 -25.76
N GLN A 7 -14.34 8.64 -26.30
CA GLN A 7 -14.74 9.89 -26.96
C GLN A 7 -14.63 11.07 -25.99
N THR A 8 -15.19 10.93 -24.78
CA THR A 8 -15.12 11.97 -23.73
C THR A 8 -13.66 12.30 -23.36
N LYS A 9 -12.79 11.28 -23.21
CA LYS A 9 -11.35 11.47 -22.94
C LYS A 9 -10.65 12.25 -24.06
N ILE A 10 -10.89 11.89 -25.31
CA ILE A 10 -10.30 12.54 -26.49
C ILE A 10 -10.71 14.02 -26.55
N LEU A 11 -12.00 14.31 -26.43
CA LEU A 11 -12.51 15.68 -26.53
C LEU A 11 -11.99 16.57 -25.39
N ILE A 12 -11.91 16.06 -24.16
CA ILE A 12 -11.35 16.80 -23.02
C ILE A 12 -9.84 17.01 -23.18
N SER A 13 -9.11 16.00 -23.66
CA SER A 13 -7.69 16.13 -23.99
C SER A 13 -7.46 17.21 -25.06
N ALA A 14 -8.25 17.21 -26.15
CA ALA A 14 -8.18 18.21 -27.20
C ALA A 14 -8.54 19.62 -26.69
N LEU A 15 -9.51 19.74 -25.77
CA LEU A 15 -9.83 20.99 -25.09
C LEU A 15 -8.69 21.49 -24.20
N ALA A 16 -8.03 20.61 -23.44
CA ALA A 16 -6.89 20.95 -22.59
C ALA A 16 -5.65 21.32 -23.43
N ALA A 17 -5.50 20.69 -24.59
CA ALA A 17 -4.41 20.96 -25.54
C ALA A 17 -4.66 22.18 -26.44
N ASP A 18 -5.81 22.84 -26.31
CA ASP A 18 -6.21 24.01 -27.11
C ASP A 18 -6.29 23.74 -28.61
N VAL A 19 -6.75 22.54 -28.99
CA VAL A 19 -6.84 22.08 -30.39
C VAL A 19 -8.27 22.21 -30.94
N ILE A 20 -9.27 22.38 -30.08
CA ILE A 20 -10.66 22.59 -30.51
C ILE A 20 -10.82 24.02 -31.06
N PRO A 21 -11.05 24.20 -32.37
CA PRO A 21 -10.97 25.52 -33.00
C PRO A 21 -12.30 26.28 -33.02
N VAL A 22 -13.44 25.57 -32.94
CA VAL A 22 -14.78 26.14 -33.10
C VAL A 22 -15.72 25.61 -32.01
N LYS A 23 -16.76 26.39 -31.65
CA LYS A 23 -17.83 26.00 -30.70
C LYS A 23 -17.35 25.46 -29.34
N ARG A 24 -16.18 25.92 -28.88
CA ARG A 24 -15.57 25.45 -27.63
C ARG A 24 -16.49 25.57 -26.41
N SER A 25 -17.25 26.66 -26.30
CA SER A 25 -18.18 26.88 -25.20
C SER A 25 -19.34 25.87 -25.22
N GLU A 26 -19.91 25.59 -26.41
CA GLU A 26 -20.98 24.62 -26.59
C GLU A 26 -20.52 23.18 -26.30
N LEU A 27 -19.29 22.83 -26.71
CA LEU A 27 -18.66 21.55 -26.39
C LEU A 27 -18.42 21.40 -24.88
N ILE A 28 -17.99 22.47 -24.19
CA ILE A 28 -17.83 22.45 -22.73
C ILE A 28 -19.17 22.19 -22.03
N VAL A 29 -20.26 22.80 -22.48
CA VAL A 29 -21.61 22.56 -21.94
C VAL A 29 -22.04 21.11 -22.20
N ALA A 30 -21.84 20.59 -23.41
CA ALA A 30 -22.17 19.21 -23.75
C ALA A 30 -21.35 18.19 -22.97
N LEU A 31 -20.07 18.46 -22.69
CA LEU A 31 -19.24 17.59 -21.86
C LEU A 31 -19.58 17.73 -20.37
N ALA A 32 -20.02 18.89 -19.89
CA ALA A 32 -20.38 19.09 -18.49
C ALA A 32 -21.60 18.25 -18.06
N SER A 33 -22.47 17.85 -18.99
CA SER A 33 -23.56 16.90 -18.73
C SER A 33 -23.08 15.45 -18.57
N LYS A 34 -21.85 15.12 -19.00
CA LYS A 34 -21.26 13.80 -18.79
C LYS A 34 -20.77 13.68 -17.34
N PRO A 35 -21.13 12.61 -16.61
CA PRO A 35 -20.81 12.47 -15.18
C PRO A 35 -19.30 12.45 -14.89
N ASN A 36 -18.48 12.12 -15.90
CA ASN A 36 -17.05 11.85 -15.74
C ASN A 36 -16.17 13.00 -16.23
N ALA A 37 -16.74 14.03 -16.85
CA ALA A 37 -15.95 15.05 -17.54
C ALA A 37 -15.03 15.84 -16.61
N VAL A 38 -15.53 16.23 -15.43
CA VAL A 38 -14.70 16.93 -14.44
C VAL A 38 -13.56 16.05 -13.94
N ALA A 39 -13.81 14.76 -13.68
CA ALA A 39 -12.79 13.82 -13.24
C ALA A 39 -11.72 13.58 -14.31
N ILE A 40 -12.12 13.43 -15.58
CA ILE A 40 -11.20 13.35 -16.71
C ILE A 40 -10.37 14.64 -16.81
N ALA A 41 -11.00 15.81 -16.73
CA ALA A 41 -10.29 17.10 -16.82
C ALA A 41 -9.26 17.31 -15.69
N GLN A 42 -9.54 16.82 -14.48
CA GLN A 42 -8.63 16.89 -13.33
C GLN A 42 -7.29 16.21 -13.60
N THR A 43 -7.26 15.15 -14.42
CA THR A 43 -6.02 14.42 -14.72
C THR A 43 -5.01 15.19 -15.56
N PHE A 44 -5.45 16.22 -16.28
CA PHE A 44 -4.57 17.09 -17.09
C PHE A 44 -3.97 18.27 -16.30
N ASP A 45 -4.36 18.46 -15.03
CA ASP A 45 -3.95 19.58 -14.17
C ASP A 45 -4.17 20.96 -14.85
N ASP A 46 -5.34 21.14 -15.50
CA ASP A 46 -5.80 22.42 -16.09
C ASP A 46 -6.94 23.04 -15.26
N PRO A 47 -6.62 23.94 -14.31
CA PRO A 47 -7.61 24.60 -13.47
C PRO A 47 -8.65 25.42 -14.25
N LYS A 48 -8.28 25.95 -15.43
CA LYS A 48 -9.19 26.77 -16.23
C LYS A 48 -10.26 25.89 -16.87
N LEU A 49 -9.87 24.76 -17.44
CA LEU A 49 -10.82 23.81 -18.02
C LEU A 49 -11.73 23.20 -16.94
N ILE A 50 -11.17 22.79 -15.80
CA ILE A 50 -11.95 22.27 -14.66
C ILE A 50 -12.99 23.30 -14.20
N ARG A 51 -12.59 24.57 -14.04
CA ARG A 51 -13.51 25.64 -13.65
C ARG A 51 -14.61 25.85 -14.70
N LYS A 52 -14.28 25.85 -15.99
CA LYS A 52 -15.26 26.01 -17.07
C LYS A 52 -16.29 24.87 -17.08
N LEU A 53 -15.85 23.62 -16.91
CA LEU A 53 -16.75 22.46 -16.83
C LEU A 53 -17.67 22.51 -15.61
N ARG A 54 -17.17 22.96 -14.45
CA ARG A 54 -17.99 23.09 -13.22
C ARG A 54 -19.01 24.24 -13.26
N LEU A 55 -18.70 25.30 -14.02
CA LEU A 55 -19.58 26.48 -14.15
C LEU A 55 -20.55 26.36 -15.32
N ALA A 56 -20.33 25.44 -16.24
CA ALA A 56 -21.26 25.16 -17.31
C ALA A 56 -22.55 24.57 -16.72
N ASP A 57 -23.69 25.11 -17.14
CA ASP A 57 -25.00 24.61 -16.71
C ASP A 57 -25.19 23.18 -17.24
N SER A 58 -25.16 22.19 -16.36
CA SER A 58 -25.36 20.79 -16.71
C SER A 58 -26.77 20.50 -17.24
N ASN A 59 -27.72 21.43 -17.03
CA ASN A 59 -29.08 21.37 -17.56
C ASN A 59 -29.23 22.11 -18.91
N GLY A 60 -28.16 22.76 -19.38
CA GLY A 60 -28.14 23.41 -20.69
C GLY A 60 -28.16 22.38 -21.81
N VAL A 61 -29.23 22.37 -22.63
CA VAL A 61 -29.32 21.52 -23.82
C VAL A 61 -28.36 22.07 -24.88
N SER A 62 -27.19 21.44 -25.02
CA SER A 62 -26.27 21.69 -26.13
C SER A 62 -26.57 20.69 -27.26
N ASN A 63 -26.96 21.20 -28.44
CA ASN A 63 -27.26 20.38 -29.62
C ASN A 63 -26.00 19.96 -30.40
N ILE A 64 -24.81 20.11 -29.82
CA ILE A 64 -23.56 19.75 -30.49
C ILE A 64 -23.31 18.25 -30.38
N SER A 65 -22.99 17.59 -31.50
CA SER A 65 -22.59 16.19 -31.46
C SER A 65 -21.22 16.03 -30.78
N LEU A 66 -21.07 14.94 -30.02
CA LEU A 66 -19.83 14.48 -29.41
C LEU A 66 -19.16 13.36 -30.24
N ASP A 67 -19.73 13.04 -31.40
CA ASP A 67 -19.24 11.98 -32.27
C ASP A 67 -17.86 12.35 -32.82
N LEU A 68 -17.02 11.32 -32.94
CA LEU A 68 -15.67 11.42 -33.48
C LEU A 68 -15.60 10.53 -34.71
N ASP A 69 -15.10 11.11 -35.80
CA ASP A 69 -14.77 10.38 -37.00
C ASP A 69 -13.31 9.89 -36.93
N SER A 70 -13.03 8.77 -37.58
CA SER A 70 -11.68 8.19 -37.64
C SER A 70 -11.27 7.93 -39.09
N ASP A 71 -10.13 8.47 -39.50
CA ASP A 71 -9.46 8.16 -40.76
C ASP A 71 -8.09 7.53 -40.46
N GLY A 72 -8.03 6.20 -40.51
CA GLY A 72 -6.84 5.45 -40.07
C GLY A 72 -6.55 5.65 -38.58
N ASP A 73 -5.39 6.25 -38.27
CA ASP A 73 -4.99 6.63 -36.91
C ASP A 73 -5.44 8.04 -36.53
N ARG A 74 -5.93 8.84 -37.48
CA ARG A 74 -6.35 10.22 -37.24
C ARG A 74 -7.74 10.28 -36.63
N VAL A 75 -7.94 11.25 -35.74
CA VAL A 75 -9.22 11.53 -35.10
C VAL A 75 -9.69 12.91 -35.54
N ILE A 76 -10.90 12.92 -36.09
CA ILE A 76 -11.53 14.10 -36.68
C ILE A 76 -12.75 14.46 -35.82
N TYR A 77 -12.87 15.75 -35.50
CA TYR A 77 -14.04 16.33 -34.84
C TYR A 77 -14.49 17.55 -35.64
N GLN A 78 -15.74 17.55 -36.09
CA GLN A 78 -16.32 18.64 -36.91
C GLN A 78 -15.45 19.00 -38.11
N ASP A 79 -15.12 18.00 -38.92
CA ASP A 79 -14.31 18.13 -40.15
C ASP A 79 -12.87 18.64 -39.93
N GLN A 80 -12.37 18.64 -38.68
CA GLN A 80 -11.00 19.03 -38.36
C GLN A 80 -10.25 17.93 -37.62
N GLU A 81 -9.01 17.68 -38.03
CA GLU A 81 -8.11 16.77 -37.33
C GLU A 81 -7.72 17.36 -35.97
N ILE A 82 -8.14 16.69 -34.89
CA ILE A 82 -7.81 17.11 -33.52
C ILE A 82 -6.61 16.34 -32.95
N GLY A 83 -6.20 15.25 -33.59
CA GLY A 83 -5.04 14.45 -33.20
C GLY A 83 -5.06 13.04 -33.79
N LYS A 84 -4.28 12.13 -33.19
CA LYS A 84 -4.18 10.73 -33.62
C LYS A 84 -4.18 9.74 -32.45
N ILE A 85 -4.58 8.50 -32.72
CA ILE A 85 -4.51 7.37 -31.79
C ILE A 85 -3.25 6.55 -32.12
N GLN A 86 -2.37 6.40 -31.13
CA GLN A 86 -1.13 5.63 -31.26
C GLN A 86 -1.17 4.43 -30.31
N ILE A 87 -0.69 3.28 -30.77
CA ILE A 87 -0.44 2.11 -29.92
C ILE A 87 1.02 2.16 -29.46
N LEU A 88 1.24 2.02 -28.16
CA LEU A 88 2.55 1.87 -27.53
C LEU A 88 2.67 0.48 -26.92
N PHE A 89 3.67 -0.28 -27.34
CA PHE A 89 3.98 -1.61 -26.85
C PHE A 89 4.79 -1.54 -25.57
N LYS A 90 4.36 -2.31 -24.57
CA LYS A 90 5.06 -2.46 -23.29
C LYS A 90 6.24 -3.42 -23.45
N SER A 91 7.35 -3.11 -22.79
CA SER A 91 8.40 -4.08 -22.58
C SER A 91 7.87 -5.29 -21.81
N PRO A 92 8.31 -6.53 -22.16
CA PRO A 92 7.93 -7.74 -21.44
C PRO A 92 8.15 -7.60 -19.93
N LEU A 93 7.11 -7.86 -19.15
CA LEU A 93 7.17 -7.73 -17.70
C LEU A 93 8.04 -8.85 -17.08
N PRO A 94 8.92 -8.52 -16.11
CA PRO A 94 9.66 -9.50 -15.32
C PRO A 94 8.75 -10.52 -14.62
N GLY A 95 9.23 -11.75 -14.50
CA GLY A 95 8.61 -12.74 -13.61
C GLY A 95 8.87 -12.45 -12.13
N GLU A 96 9.98 -11.78 -11.81
CA GLU A 96 10.31 -11.34 -10.45
C GLU A 96 9.38 -10.17 -10.05
N LEU A 97 8.67 -10.34 -8.93
CA LEU A 97 7.58 -9.45 -8.50
C LEU A 97 8.04 -8.01 -8.30
N GLN A 98 9.16 -7.80 -7.60
CA GLN A 98 9.60 -6.47 -7.22
C GLN A 98 10.07 -5.65 -8.42
N ALA A 99 10.66 -6.29 -9.42
CA ALA A 99 11.00 -5.70 -10.70
C ALA A 99 9.77 -5.41 -11.55
N ARG A 100 8.78 -6.33 -11.57
CA ARG A 100 7.50 -6.10 -12.24
C ARG A 100 6.81 -4.85 -11.69
N LEU A 101 6.69 -4.74 -10.37
CA LEU A 101 6.12 -3.56 -9.70
C LEU A 101 6.91 -2.28 -10.01
N ALA A 102 8.24 -2.35 -10.07
CA ALA A 102 9.07 -1.19 -10.42
C ALA A 102 8.84 -0.72 -11.87
N ILE A 103 8.71 -1.66 -12.82
CA ILE A 103 8.45 -1.36 -14.24
C ILE A 103 7.04 -0.81 -14.42
N GLU A 104 6.02 -1.43 -13.81
CA GLU A 104 4.64 -0.94 -13.88
C GLU A 104 4.51 0.46 -13.26
N SER A 105 5.13 0.69 -12.10
CA SER A 105 5.21 2.01 -11.46
C SER A 105 5.87 3.06 -12.37
N ALA A 106 6.96 2.69 -13.06
CA ALA A 106 7.64 3.59 -13.97
C ALA A 106 6.80 3.90 -15.23
N ILE A 107 6.09 2.91 -15.77
CA ILE A 107 5.13 3.09 -16.88
C ILE A 107 4.00 4.03 -16.45
N ASP A 108 3.36 3.78 -15.30
CA ASP A 108 2.26 4.60 -14.79
C ASP A 108 2.67 6.06 -14.59
N ARG A 109 3.86 6.28 -14.00
CA ARG A 109 4.41 7.63 -13.79
C ARG A 109 4.78 8.32 -15.10
N PHE A 110 5.24 7.57 -16.10
CA PHE A 110 5.56 8.12 -17.42
C PHE A 110 4.30 8.49 -18.20
N LEU A 111 3.25 7.65 -18.16
CA LEU A 111 1.96 7.97 -18.75
C LEU A 111 1.34 9.22 -18.10
N GLU A 112 1.46 9.36 -16.77
CA GLU A 112 1.05 10.58 -16.07
C GLU A 112 1.87 11.81 -16.52
N TYR A 113 3.18 11.66 -16.70
CA TYR A 113 4.03 12.71 -17.25
C TYR A 113 3.56 13.17 -18.63
N LEU A 114 3.28 12.23 -19.54
CA LEU A 114 2.75 12.52 -20.87
C LEU A 114 1.38 13.21 -20.80
N GLN A 115 0.52 12.75 -19.89
CA GLN A 115 -0.80 13.32 -19.70
C GLN A 115 -0.77 14.77 -19.21
N LYS A 116 0.04 15.08 -18.20
CA LYS A 116 0.07 16.44 -17.63
C LYS A 116 0.82 17.44 -18.48
N LEU A 117 1.95 17.05 -19.09
CA LEU A 117 2.76 17.99 -19.86
C LEU A 117 2.33 18.10 -21.32
N HIS A 118 1.93 16.98 -21.92
CA HIS A 118 1.62 16.88 -23.35
C HIS A 118 0.14 16.65 -23.64
N GLN A 119 -0.71 16.57 -22.61
CA GLN A 119 -2.16 16.38 -22.74
C GLN A 119 -2.52 15.05 -23.42
N ILE A 120 -1.60 14.09 -23.46
CA ILE A 120 -1.79 12.76 -24.06
C ILE A 120 -2.59 11.90 -23.10
N VAL A 121 -3.70 11.32 -23.55
CA VAL A 121 -4.59 10.55 -22.69
C VAL A 121 -4.58 9.07 -23.04
N VAL A 122 -4.55 8.22 -22.01
CA VAL A 122 -4.70 6.77 -22.14
C VAL A 122 -6.18 6.44 -22.41
N LEU A 123 -6.43 5.81 -23.54
CA LEU A 123 -7.77 5.35 -23.94
C LEU A 123 -8.05 3.99 -23.32
N ASP A 124 -7.13 3.04 -23.51
CA ASP A 124 -7.17 1.68 -22.99
C ASP A 124 -5.75 1.14 -22.72
N GLU A 125 -5.68 0.15 -21.83
CA GLU A 125 -4.44 -0.50 -21.41
C GLU A 125 -4.66 -2.01 -21.29
N SER A 126 -3.74 -2.79 -21.88
CA SER A 126 -3.63 -4.24 -21.70
C SER A 126 -2.31 -4.60 -21.03
N ASN A 127 -2.08 -5.91 -20.83
CA ASN A 127 -0.79 -6.41 -20.34
C ASN A 127 0.37 -6.16 -21.33
N HIS A 128 0.08 -5.92 -22.61
CA HIS A 128 1.10 -5.86 -23.67
C HIS A 128 1.21 -4.50 -24.34
N HIS A 129 0.16 -3.68 -24.32
CA HIS A 129 0.16 -2.40 -25.00
C HIS A 129 -0.75 -1.38 -24.30
N VAL A 130 -0.56 -0.11 -24.66
CA VAL A 130 -1.38 1.03 -24.24
C VAL A 130 -1.81 1.76 -25.49
N ARG A 131 -3.10 2.09 -25.61
CA ARG A 131 -3.61 2.98 -26.67
C ARG A 131 -3.75 4.38 -26.13
N VAL A 132 -3.11 5.34 -26.79
CA VAL A 132 -3.09 6.74 -26.37
C VAL A 132 -3.61 7.65 -27.47
N PHE A 133 -4.26 8.74 -27.09
CA PHE A 133 -4.61 9.84 -28.00
C PHE A 133 -3.60 10.98 -27.86
N ILE A 134 -3.06 11.45 -28.99
CA ILE A 134 -2.06 12.51 -29.10
C ILE A 134 -2.67 13.70 -29.85
N PRO A 135 -2.87 14.86 -29.19
CA PRO A 135 -3.39 16.06 -29.85
C PRO A 135 -2.47 16.62 -30.94
N VAL A 136 -3.03 17.21 -32.01
CA VAL A 136 -2.26 17.63 -33.22
C VAL A 136 -1.13 18.64 -32.91
N ASN A 137 -1.37 19.59 -31.99
CA ASN A 137 -0.40 20.62 -31.58
C ASN A 137 0.62 20.11 -30.54
N LYS A 138 0.55 18.83 -30.20
CA LYS A 138 1.40 18.16 -29.22
C LYS A 138 2.20 17.04 -29.85
N ALA A 139 2.38 17.08 -31.17
CA ALA A 139 3.22 16.15 -31.93
C ALA A 139 4.50 15.86 -31.14
N LEU A 140 4.53 14.65 -30.57
CA LEU A 140 5.68 14.18 -29.83
C LEU A 140 6.83 14.12 -30.84
N GLY A 141 8.01 14.54 -30.41
CA GLY A 141 9.22 14.05 -31.07
C GLY A 141 9.36 12.55 -30.82
N ASP A 142 10.59 12.05 -30.85
CA ASP A 142 10.86 10.67 -30.47
C ASP A 142 10.42 10.41 -29.00
N PHE A 143 9.56 9.40 -28.78
CA PHE A 143 9.16 8.93 -27.44
C PHE A 143 10.35 8.62 -26.55
N LYS A 144 11.48 8.17 -27.13
CA LYS A 144 12.73 7.97 -26.39
C LYS A 144 13.22 9.25 -25.74
N THR A 145 13.13 10.39 -26.44
CA THR A 145 13.52 11.69 -25.89
C THR A 145 12.64 12.10 -24.72
N HIS A 146 11.33 11.87 -24.81
CA HIS A 146 10.41 12.15 -23.70
C HIS A 146 10.65 11.24 -22.50
N TRP A 147 10.96 9.97 -22.73
CA TRP A 147 11.37 9.02 -21.69
C TRP A 147 12.65 9.49 -20.98
N GLU A 148 13.70 9.86 -21.71
CA GLU A 148 14.94 10.35 -21.13
C GLU A 148 14.74 11.62 -20.28
N ARG A 149 13.91 12.56 -20.76
CA ARG A 149 13.54 13.77 -20.00
C ARG A 149 12.75 13.42 -18.75
N PHE A 150 11.78 12.52 -18.84
CA PHE A 150 11.06 12.03 -17.66
C PHE A 150 12.01 11.43 -16.62
N LEU A 151 12.99 10.61 -17.05
CA LEU A 151 13.94 10.03 -16.13
C LEU A 151 14.81 11.09 -15.44
N LYS A 152 15.34 12.06 -16.20
CA LYS A 152 16.22 13.12 -15.67
C LYS A 152 15.47 14.14 -14.80
N ASP A 153 14.36 14.66 -15.31
CA ASP A 153 13.66 15.83 -14.76
C ASP A 153 12.59 15.45 -13.74
N VAL A 154 12.20 14.17 -13.69
CA VAL A 154 11.14 13.68 -12.80
C VAL A 154 11.62 12.50 -11.97
N ALA A 155 11.80 11.32 -12.58
CA ALA A 155 11.94 10.06 -11.84
C ALA A 155 13.18 9.99 -10.96
N PHE A 156 14.33 10.50 -11.45
CA PHE A 156 15.62 10.55 -10.76
C PHE A 156 16.02 11.98 -10.36
N SER A 157 15.07 12.91 -10.34
CA SER A 157 15.26 14.23 -9.75
C SER A 157 14.92 14.20 -8.26
N ALA A 158 15.45 15.15 -7.49
CA ALA A 158 15.17 15.25 -6.06
C ALA A 158 13.70 15.59 -5.81
N LYS A 159 13.16 16.62 -6.48
CA LYS A 159 11.81 17.16 -6.20
C LYS A 159 10.75 16.84 -7.25
N GLY A 160 11.14 16.27 -8.40
CA GLY A 160 10.22 16.07 -9.52
C GLY A 160 9.82 17.38 -10.18
N ASN A 161 8.72 17.34 -10.92
CA ASN A 161 8.13 18.53 -11.52
C ASN A 161 7.03 19.09 -10.62
N LEU A 162 7.39 20.07 -9.79
CA LEU A 162 6.48 20.70 -8.83
C LEU A 162 5.29 21.39 -9.49
N LYS A 163 5.48 21.97 -10.69
CA LYS A 163 4.42 22.69 -11.42
C LYS A 163 3.26 21.76 -11.77
N PHE A 164 3.56 20.52 -12.16
CA PHE A 164 2.58 19.50 -12.55
C PHE A 164 2.38 18.44 -11.46
N LYS A 165 2.90 18.67 -10.24
CA LYS A 165 2.82 17.74 -9.10
C LYS A 165 3.28 16.32 -9.46
N LEU A 166 4.34 16.19 -10.26
CA LEU A 166 4.92 14.89 -10.59
C LEU A 166 6.02 14.56 -9.58
N PRO A 167 5.92 13.45 -8.83
CA PRO A 167 6.78 13.17 -7.70
C PRO A 167 8.20 12.74 -8.12
N GLY A 168 9.21 13.32 -7.46
CA GLY A 168 10.61 12.91 -7.54
C GLY A 168 11.02 12.03 -6.35
N LEU A 169 12.33 11.88 -6.15
CA LEU A 169 12.90 10.99 -5.13
C LEU A 169 12.56 11.41 -3.68
N VAL A 170 12.32 12.69 -3.40
CA VAL A 170 11.86 13.12 -2.09
C VAL A 170 10.49 12.52 -1.77
N GLN A 171 9.55 12.55 -2.72
CA GLN A 171 8.19 12.05 -2.53
C GLN A 171 8.07 10.52 -2.71
N THR A 172 9.04 9.88 -3.37
CA THR A 172 9.06 8.43 -3.54
C THR A 172 10.04 7.74 -2.59
N PHE A 173 11.34 7.88 -2.84
CA PHE A 173 12.40 7.16 -2.14
C PHE A 173 12.54 7.57 -0.66
N ILE A 174 12.55 8.87 -0.36
CA ILE A 174 12.73 9.34 1.04
C ILE A 174 11.50 9.02 1.89
N VAL A 175 10.29 9.32 1.40
CA VAL A 175 9.06 8.96 2.12
C VAL A 175 9.00 7.45 2.34
N MET A 176 9.42 6.65 1.36
CA MET A 176 9.47 5.19 1.51
C MET A 176 10.41 4.75 2.64
N LEU A 177 11.64 5.25 2.66
CA LEU A 177 12.60 4.94 3.73
C LEU A 177 12.14 5.40 5.10
N ASN A 178 11.36 6.49 5.17
CA ASN A 178 10.80 7.00 6.41
C ASN A 178 9.64 6.15 6.93
N ALA A 179 8.92 5.45 6.04
CA ALA A 179 7.69 4.74 6.36
C ALA A 179 7.91 3.24 6.65
N ILE A 180 8.81 2.57 5.92
CA ILE A 180 8.94 1.10 5.93
C ILE A 180 10.39 0.70 6.23
N THR A 181 10.61 -0.28 7.12
CA THR A 181 11.95 -0.86 7.30
C THR A 181 12.19 -1.94 6.26
N LEU A 182 13.28 -1.83 5.50
CA LEU A 182 13.65 -2.79 4.46
C LEU A 182 14.60 -3.87 5.01
N SER A 183 15.32 -3.58 6.10
CA SER A 183 16.17 -4.55 6.79
C SER A 183 16.28 -4.27 8.29
N GLY A 184 15.85 -5.22 9.12
CA GLY A 184 15.97 -5.11 10.58
C GLY A 184 17.41 -5.11 11.12
N ARG A 185 18.41 -5.61 10.36
CA ARG A 185 19.84 -5.54 10.75
C ARG A 185 20.57 -4.32 10.19
N GLY A 186 19.90 -3.54 9.34
CA GLY A 186 20.48 -2.46 8.56
C GLY A 186 21.39 -2.92 7.42
N PHE A 187 21.52 -2.07 6.40
CA PHE A 187 22.41 -2.23 5.25
C PHE A 187 23.78 -1.62 5.50
N SER A 188 24.72 -1.93 4.61
CA SER A 188 25.85 -1.04 4.36
C SER A 188 25.44 0.06 3.37
N THR A 189 26.40 0.82 2.85
CA THR A 189 26.18 1.72 1.71
C THR A 189 25.62 0.97 0.51
N LEU A 190 24.75 1.64 -0.26
CA LEU A 190 24.12 1.07 -1.43
C LEU A 190 25.03 1.13 -2.66
N ASP A 191 25.18 -0.01 -3.32
CA ASP A 191 25.90 -0.14 -4.59
C ASP A 191 24.89 -0.19 -5.75
N VAL A 192 24.54 1.00 -6.26
CA VAL A 192 23.49 1.19 -7.27
C VAL A 192 23.97 2.12 -8.38
N PRO A 193 23.43 1.99 -9.62
CA PRO A 193 23.74 2.91 -10.70
C PRO A 193 23.28 4.33 -10.37
N ILE A 194 24.18 5.29 -10.60
CA ILE A 194 23.93 6.72 -10.43
C ILE A 194 23.74 7.34 -11.81
N LEU A 195 22.50 7.71 -12.11
CA LEU A 195 22.06 8.18 -13.42
C LEU A 195 22.10 9.72 -13.54
N THR A 196 21.81 10.42 -12.43
CA THR A 196 21.71 11.88 -12.40
C THR A 196 22.43 12.48 -11.20
N GLN A 197 22.83 13.75 -11.31
CA GLN A 197 23.48 14.45 -10.20
C GLN A 197 22.53 14.62 -9.02
N GLU A 198 21.23 14.83 -9.28
CA GLU A 198 20.23 14.94 -8.23
C GLU A 198 20.02 13.63 -7.47
N GLN A 199 20.02 12.48 -8.15
CA GLN A 199 20.02 11.17 -7.47
C GLN A 199 21.26 11.03 -6.57
N SER A 200 22.43 11.43 -7.07
CA SER A 200 23.68 11.44 -6.29
C SER A 200 23.54 12.29 -5.03
N ASN A 201 22.97 13.50 -5.15
CA ASN A 201 22.74 14.40 -4.03
C ASN A 201 21.76 13.81 -3.00
N VAL A 202 20.70 13.11 -3.43
CA VAL A 202 19.74 12.46 -2.52
C VAL A 202 20.41 11.32 -1.73
N LEU A 203 21.23 10.49 -2.37
CA LEU A 203 21.98 9.43 -1.70
C LEU A 203 23.04 9.99 -0.75
N ALA A 204 23.79 11.01 -1.17
CA ALA A 204 24.75 11.71 -0.33
C ALA A 204 24.07 12.35 0.90
N ALA A 205 22.88 12.94 0.71
CA ALA A 205 22.09 13.50 1.80
C ALA A 205 21.61 12.44 2.81
N TRP A 206 21.32 11.22 2.36
CA TRP A 206 20.98 10.12 3.25
C TRP A 206 22.18 9.74 4.14
N TYR A 207 23.37 9.57 3.55
CA TYR A 207 24.60 9.30 4.33
C TYR A 207 24.98 10.45 5.25
N PHE A 208 24.74 11.70 4.82
CA PHE A 208 24.92 12.87 5.67
C PHE A 208 23.91 12.91 6.84
N ALA A 209 22.65 12.49 6.62
CA ALA A 209 21.66 12.35 7.68
C ALA A 209 22.09 11.27 8.71
N VAL A 210 22.65 10.15 8.25
CA VAL A 210 23.25 9.13 9.15
C VAL A 210 24.39 9.71 9.97
N PHE A 211 25.30 10.48 9.35
CA PHE A 211 26.35 11.20 10.05
C PHE A 211 25.80 12.12 11.14
N ARG A 212 24.81 12.94 10.79
CA ARG A 212 24.15 13.87 11.72
C ARG A 212 23.53 13.14 12.91
N ASP A 213 22.86 12.02 12.68
CA ASP A 213 22.19 11.27 13.74
C ASP A 213 23.18 10.60 14.69
N VAL A 214 24.28 10.04 14.17
CA VAL A 214 25.36 9.50 15.01
C VAL A 214 26.00 10.61 15.84
N LYS A 215 26.28 11.77 15.24
CA LYS A 215 26.82 12.95 15.95
C LYS A 215 25.87 13.43 17.05
N ASN A 216 24.57 13.54 16.74
CA ASN A 216 23.55 13.94 17.70
C ASN A 216 23.41 12.93 18.84
N ARG A 217 23.52 11.62 18.57
CA ARG A 217 23.53 10.56 19.59
C ARG A 217 24.72 10.73 20.55
N GLN A 218 25.92 10.99 20.02
CA GLN A 218 27.12 11.26 20.83
C GLN A 218 26.95 12.53 21.68
N LYS A 219 26.42 13.60 21.09
CA LYS A 219 26.17 14.86 21.79
C LYS A 219 25.16 14.69 22.94
N ARG A 220 24.01 14.07 22.67
CA ARG A 220 22.98 13.79 23.69
C ARG A 220 23.52 12.92 24.82
N ARG A 221 24.34 11.92 24.53
CA ARG A 221 24.97 11.11 25.58
C ARG A 221 25.94 11.94 26.41
N GLY A 222 26.72 12.83 25.79
CA GLY A 222 27.58 13.79 26.50
C GLY A 222 26.79 14.73 27.41
N GLU A 223 25.67 15.30 26.94
CA GLU A 223 24.77 16.13 27.75
C GLU A 223 24.19 15.36 28.94
N GLN A 224 23.83 14.08 28.74
CA GLN A 224 23.37 13.21 29.84
C GLN A 224 24.46 12.89 30.86
N ILE A 225 25.70 12.66 30.41
CA ILE A 225 26.86 12.45 31.28
C ILE A 225 27.07 13.70 32.14
N ALA A 226 27.09 14.89 31.53
CA ALA A 226 27.23 16.16 32.25
C ALA A 226 26.09 16.40 33.25
N ALA A 227 24.84 16.09 32.86
CA ALA A 227 23.70 16.22 33.77
C ALA A 227 23.78 15.24 34.95
N ILE A 228 24.24 14.00 34.74
CA ILE A 228 24.43 13.02 35.83
C ILE A 228 25.60 13.44 36.73
N GLN A 229 26.69 13.96 36.16
CA GLN A 229 27.83 14.48 36.92
C GLN A 229 27.39 15.61 37.85
N ASN A 230 26.65 16.60 37.35
CA ASN A 230 26.12 17.69 38.16
C ASN A 230 25.21 17.17 39.30
N LEU A 231 24.37 16.16 39.03
CA LEU A 231 23.51 15.56 40.07
C LEU A 231 24.28 14.78 41.15
N ILE A 232 25.47 14.26 40.81
CA ILE A 232 26.38 13.61 41.77
C ILE A 232 27.08 14.69 42.60
N ASP A 233 27.58 15.74 41.95
CA ASP A 233 28.28 16.86 42.60
C ASP A 233 27.34 17.65 43.55
N GLU A 234 26.05 17.76 43.23
CA GLU A 234 25.01 18.39 44.06
C GLU A 234 24.42 17.49 45.18
N ALA A 235 25.01 16.29 45.40
CA ALA A 235 24.75 15.39 46.53
C ALA A 235 23.29 14.91 46.74
N ARG A 236 22.64 14.30 45.72
CA ARG A 236 21.27 13.74 45.91
C ARG A 236 20.98 12.29 45.48
N LYS A 237 21.83 11.53 44.77
CA LYS A 237 21.62 10.06 44.53
C LYS A 237 22.92 9.30 44.19
N PRO A 238 23.07 8.00 44.56
CA PRO A 238 24.16 7.16 44.08
C PRO A 238 23.91 6.74 42.62
N LYS A 239 24.41 7.53 41.67
CA LYS A 239 24.36 7.25 40.22
C LYS A 239 25.72 7.01 39.58
N GLU A 240 26.77 6.83 40.38
CA GLU A 240 28.15 6.65 39.90
C GLU A 240 28.31 5.49 38.91
N LYS A 241 27.58 4.39 39.11
CA LYS A 241 27.57 3.26 38.18
C LYS A 241 26.96 3.64 36.82
N GLU A 242 25.83 4.35 36.83
CA GLU A 242 25.18 4.84 35.60
C GLU A 242 26.09 5.82 34.84
N LEU A 243 26.81 6.70 35.57
CA LEU A 243 27.80 7.61 34.99
C LEU A 243 28.95 6.84 34.33
N LYS A 244 29.63 5.95 35.09
CA LYS A 244 30.76 5.15 34.58
C LYS A 244 30.36 4.32 33.36
N ASP A 245 29.19 3.70 33.38
CA ASP A 245 28.68 2.91 32.25
C ASP A 245 28.46 3.78 31.00
N LYS A 246 27.91 4.99 31.15
CA LYS A 246 27.70 5.92 30.02
C LYS A 246 29.00 6.52 29.50
N GLU A 247 29.94 6.89 30.37
CA GLU A 247 31.27 7.39 30.00
C GLU A 247 32.07 6.32 29.25
N ALA A 248 32.09 5.08 29.77
CA ALA A 248 32.74 3.96 29.10
C ALA A 248 32.12 3.67 27.74
N MET A 249 30.79 3.73 27.62
CA MET A 249 30.09 3.57 26.34
C MET A 249 30.44 4.70 25.36
N GLN A 250 30.47 5.95 25.81
CA GLN A 250 30.85 7.11 24.99
C GLN A 250 32.27 6.96 24.46
N ALA A 251 33.24 6.72 25.35
CA ALA A 251 34.64 6.57 24.99
C ALA A 251 34.86 5.39 24.03
N LYS A 252 34.22 4.24 24.28
CA LYS A 252 34.28 3.07 23.41
C LYS A 252 33.74 3.37 22.02
N GLU A 253 32.62 4.07 21.92
CA GLU A 253 31.98 4.37 20.65
C GLU A 253 32.76 5.44 19.86
N GLN A 254 33.26 6.47 20.53
CA GLN A 254 34.11 7.50 19.92
C GLN A 254 35.43 6.92 19.40
N LYS A 255 36.13 6.13 20.22
CA LYS A 255 37.36 5.44 19.83
C LYS A 255 37.15 4.56 18.61
N LYS A 256 36.06 3.79 18.59
CA LYS A 256 35.66 2.96 17.45
C LYS A 256 35.53 3.80 16.17
N TYR A 257 34.73 4.87 16.15
CA TYR A 257 34.57 5.65 14.92
C TYR A 257 35.87 6.32 14.46
N THR A 258 36.66 6.87 15.39
CA THR A 258 37.95 7.50 15.07
C THR A 258 38.94 6.49 14.49
N GLU A 259 39.10 5.30 15.09
CA GLU A 259 40.03 4.28 14.61
C GLU A 259 39.65 3.75 13.21
N TYR A 260 38.36 3.43 13.01
CA TYR A 260 37.89 2.94 11.71
C TYR A 260 37.96 4.04 10.63
N PHE A 261 37.67 5.30 10.96
CA PHE A 261 37.78 6.40 10.01
C PHE A 261 39.25 6.68 9.66
N LYS A 262 40.11 6.82 10.66
CA LYS A 262 41.55 7.06 10.47
C LYS A 262 42.23 5.94 9.69
N LYS A 263 41.84 4.67 9.89
CA LYS A 263 42.41 3.55 9.13
C LYS A 263 41.78 3.41 7.74
N GLY A 264 40.46 3.44 7.66
CA GLY A 264 39.71 3.15 6.43
C GLY A 264 39.76 4.29 5.42
N PHE A 265 39.40 5.50 5.85
CA PHE A 265 39.32 6.65 4.94
C PHE A 265 40.71 7.14 4.51
N ARG A 266 41.69 7.13 5.43
CA ARG A 266 43.09 7.42 5.09
C ARG A 266 43.61 6.49 4.00
N LYS A 267 43.36 5.18 4.14
CA LYS A 267 43.79 4.19 3.15
C LYS A 267 43.21 4.49 1.77
N ILE A 268 41.93 4.86 1.69
CA ILE A 268 41.30 5.27 0.43
C ILE A 268 42.00 6.50 -0.16
N LEU A 269 42.29 7.53 0.65
CA LEU A 269 42.98 8.73 0.16
C LEU A 269 44.42 8.45 -0.28
N GLU A 270 45.16 7.61 0.45
CA GLU A 270 46.52 7.19 0.09
C GLU A 270 46.55 6.39 -1.21
N GLU A 271 45.60 5.45 -1.40
CA GLU A 271 45.42 4.70 -2.65
C GLU A 271 45.07 5.64 -3.83
N GLN A 272 44.21 6.65 -3.61
CA GLN A 272 43.88 7.64 -4.64
C GLN A 272 45.08 8.56 -4.95
N ASN A 273 45.86 8.92 -3.94
CA ASN A 273 47.09 9.70 -4.14
C ASN A 273 48.12 8.91 -4.96
N SER A 274 48.29 7.61 -4.69
CA SER A 274 49.20 6.77 -5.46
C SER A 274 48.73 6.61 -6.92
N PHE A 275 47.42 6.49 -7.17
CA PHE A 275 46.89 6.49 -8.54
C PHE A 275 47.22 7.78 -9.29
N TRP A 276 47.11 8.94 -8.65
CA TRP A 276 47.49 10.22 -9.27
C TRP A 276 49.00 10.34 -9.51
N GLN A 277 49.83 9.87 -8.58
CA GLN A 277 51.28 9.82 -8.78
C GLN A 277 51.67 8.93 -9.97
N GLU A 278 51.04 7.75 -10.09
CA GLU A 278 51.23 6.86 -11.24
C GLU A 278 50.74 7.48 -12.55
N LEU A 279 49.58 8.16 -12.55
CA LEU A 279 49.06 8.86 -13.73
C LEU A 279 50.00 9.98 -14.19
N ASN A 280 50.51 10.79 -13.25
CA ASN A 280 51.48 11.84 -13.55
C ASN A 280 52.79 11.25 -14.10
N ALA A 281 53.26 10.13 -13.54
CA ALA A 281 54.44 9.43 -14.06
C ALA A 281 54.21 8.87 -15.49
N ILE A 282 52.99 8.41 -15.80
CA ILE A 282 52.63 7.97 -17.15
C ILE A 282 52.57 9.16 -18.12
N GLU A 283 52.02 10.29 -17.70
CA GLU A 283 51.96 11.51 -18.52
C GLU A 283 53.36 12.07 -18.82
N ILE A 284 54.28 12.03 -17.86
CA ILE A 284 55.70 12.36 -18.09
C ILE A 284 56.34 11.37 -19.07
N LYS A 285 56.06 10.06 -18.94
CA LYS A 285 56.57 9.07 -19.90
C LYS A 285 56.01 9.26 -21.31
N PHE A 286 54.82 9.84 -21.47
CA PHE A 286 54.27 10.14 -22.80
C PHE A 286 54.99 11.30 -23.51
N THR A 287 55.66 12.19 -22.78
CA THR A 287 56.40 13.31 -23.36
C THR A 287 57.83 12.95 -23.77
N GLU A 288 58.30 11.73 -23.45
CA GLU A 288 59.62 11.24 -23.84
C GLU A 288 59.69 10.93 -25.36
N PRO A 289 60.65 11.52 -26.10
CA PRO A 289 60.84 11.21 -27.52
C PRO A 289 61.38 9.79 -27.71
N GLY A 290 60.83 9.04 -28.68
CA GLY A 290 61.34 7.72 -29.07
C GLY A 290 60.52 6.51 -28.62
N LEU A 291 59.31 6.69 -28.07
CA LEU A 291 58.42 5.58 -27.72
C LEU A 291 57.97 4.79 -28.96
N SER A 292 58.11 3.46 -28.90
CA SER A 292 57.51 2.58 -29.89
C SER A 292 55.98 2.58 -29.81
N LYS A 293 55.30 2.30 -30.93
CA LYS A 293 53.82 2.16 -30.97
C LYS A 293 53.28 1.16 -29.94
N ALA A 294 54.05 0.11 -29.63
CA ALA A 294 53.69 -0.89 -28.63
C ALA A 294 53.76 -0.34 -27.20
N GLN A 295 54.79 0.44 -26.87
CA GLN A 295 54.92 1.11 -25.57
C GLN A 295 53.84 2.17 -25.37
N GLN A 296 53.50 2.93 -26.41
CA GLN A 296 52.39 3.89 -26.38
C GLN A 296 51.06 3.21 -26.07
N ARG A 297 50.71 2.12 -26.77
CA ARG A 297 49.48 1.34 -26.48
C ARG A 297 49.46 0.76 -25.05
N LYS A 298 50.61 0.28 -24.55
CA LYS A 298 50.71 -0.26 -23.19
C LYS A 298 50.46 0.82 -22.14
N LEU A 299 51.08 1.99 -22.31
CA LEU A 299 50.88 3.14 -21.42
C LEU A 299 49.45 3.69 -21.51
N GLN A 300 48.84 3.73 -22.70
CA GLN A 300 47.43 4.12 -22.88
C GLN A 300 46.49 3.18 -22.12
N ASN A 301 46.64 1.87 -22.30
CA ASN A 301 45.83 0.88 -21.58
C ASN A 301 46.02 0.96 -20.05
N GLN A 302 47.23 1.31 -19.58
CA GLN A 302 47.50 1.49 -18.16
C GLN A 302 46.89 2.78 -17.63
N GLN A 303 46.96 3.87 -18.40
CA GLN A 303 46.34 5.16 -18.10
C GLN A 303 44.81 5.02 -18.01
N GLU A 304 44.18 4.34 -18.98
CA GLU A 304 42.74 4.08 -18.98
C GLU A 304 42.32 3.27 -17.73
N LYS A 305 43.01 2.17 -17.43
CA LYS A 305 42.74 1.35 -16.22
C LYS A 305 42.91 2.11 -14.91
N LEU A 306 43.85 3.05 -14.84
CA LEU A 306 44.03 3.89 -13.65
C LEU A 306 42.96 4.96 -13.57
N ARG A 307 42.61 5.62 -14.68
CA ARG A 307 41.54 6.61 -14.74
C ARG A 307 40.18 6.02 -14.34
N GLU A 308 39.91 4.75 -14.65
CA GLU A 308 38.72 4.03 -14.17
C GLU A 308 38.66 3.85 -12.64
N LYS A 309 39.82 3.89 -11.96
CA LYS A 309 39.93 3.73 -10.50
C LYS A 309 39.99 5.05 -9.73
N VAL A 310 40.20 6.16 -10.43
CA VAL A 310 40.26 7.49 -9.83
C VAL A 310 38.84 7.95 -9.49
N ILE A 311 38.66 8.36 -8.24
CA ILE A 311 37.39 8.80 -7.66
C ILE A 311 37.43 10.30 -7.35
N PHE A 312 38.53 10.75 -6.74
CA PHE A 312 38.70 12.13 -6.29
C PHE A 312 39.71 12.85 -7.18
N SER A 313 39.53 14.16 -7.37
CA SER A 313 40.55 14.98 -8.04
C SER A 313 41.83 15.04 -7.19
N GLN A 314 42.98 15.27 -7.83
CA GLN A 314 44.26 15.37 -7.11
C GLN A 314 44.24 16.44 -6.01
N GLU A 315 43.67 17.61 -6.30
CA GLU A 315 43.47 18.71 -5.33
C GLU A 315 42.61 18.24 -4.15
N SER A 316 41.48 17.59 -4.44
CA SER A 316 40.57 17.07 -3.42
C SER A 316 41.22 16.01 -2.51
N VAL A 317 42.06 15.14 -3.06
CA VAL A 317 42.81 14.16 -2.25
C VAL A 317 43.75 14.87 -1.29
N GLN A 318 44.51 15.86 -1.77
CA GLN A 318 45.46 16.60 -0.94
C GLN A 318 44.76 17.40 0.16
N ASP A 319 43.66 18.10 -0.18
CA ASP A 319 42.88 18.86 0.79
C ASP A 319 42.31 17.95 1.88
N LYS A 320 41.78 16.78 1.52
CA LYS A 320 41.26 15.81 2.49
C LYS A 320 42.35 15.18 3.34
N LEU A 321 43.55 14.93 2.80
CA LEU A 321 44.68 14.46 3.59
C LEU A 321 45.10 15.51 4.62
N ASN A 322 45.20 16.79 4.22
CA ASN A 322 45.51 17.91 5.11
C ASN A 322 44.45 18.06 6.22
N LEU A 323 43.16 18.01 5.86
CA LEU A 323 42.05 18.05 6.82
C LEU A 323 42.09 16.87 7.81
N LEU A 324 42.44 15.68 7.34
CA LEU A 324 42.54 14.48 8.17
C LEU A 324 43.65 14.60 9.22
N GLU A 325 44.76 15.26 8.86
CA GLU A 325 45.84 15.58 9.81
C GLU A 325 45.40 16.64 10.81
N GLN A 326 44.76 17.73 10.35
CA GLN A 326 44.27 18.81 11.20
C GLN A 326 43.28 18.34 12.28
N CYS A 327 42.38 17.39 11.94
CA CYS A 327 41.40 16.88 12.90
C CYS A 327 41.88 15.63 13.69
N GLY A 328 43.14 15.23 13.54
CA GLY A 328 43.67 14.02 14.19
C GLY A 328 42.95 12.72 13.81
N GLY A 329 42.23 12.69 12.68
CA GLY A 329 41.39 11.58 12.25
C GLY A 329 40.01 11.50 12.93
N ASN A 330 39.53 12.56 13.58
CA ASN A 330 38.17 12.64 14.10
C ASN A 330 37.16 12.87 12.96
N PRO A 331 36.25 11.91 12.66
CA PRO A 331 35.30 12.04 11.55
C PRO A 331 34.31 13.19 11.74
N PHE A 332 33.94 13.53 12.98
CA PHE A 332 32.96 14.58 13.24
C PHE A 332 33.53 15.97 13.01
N GLU A 333 34.78 16.19 13.40
CA GLU A 333 35.50 17.44 13.13
C GLU A 333 35.86 17.56 11.66
N PHE A 334 36.29 16.46 11.03
CA PHE A 334 36.61 16.40 9.60
C PHE A 334 35.47 16.96 8.74
N VAL A 335 34.27 16.38 8.86
CA VAL A 335 33.10 16.80 8.06
C VAL A 335 32.68 18.24 8.40
N GLN A 336 32.81 18.68 9.66
CA GLN A 336 32.48 20.05 10.05
C GLN A 336 33.44 21.09 9.47
N LEU A 337 34.74 20.80 9.46
CA LEU A 337 35.75 21.67 8.88
C LEU A 337 35.55 21.78 7.37
N ASP A 338 35.33 20.65 6.69
CA ASP A 338 35.09 20.66 5.24
C ASP A 338 33.77 21.38 4.90
N GLN A 339 32.70 21.16 5.67
CA GLN A 339 31.44 21.89 5.49
C GLN A 339 31.61 23.41 5.63
N LYS A 340 32.49 23.87 6.53
CA LYS A 340 32.81 25.30 6.69
C LYS A 340 33.66 25.85 5.54
N GLN A 341 34.61 25.06 5.04
CA GLN A 341 35.49 25.45 3.93
C GLN A 341 34.75 25.41 2.58
N ASN A 342 33.81 24.48 2.41
CA ASN A 342 33.09 24.21 1.16
C ASN A 342 31.55 24.29 1.33
N PRO A 343 30.99 25.42 1.78
CA PRO A 343 29.56 25.51 2.15
C PRO A 343 28.61 25.30 0.97
N THR A 344 29.00 25.67 -0.25
CA THR A 344 28.20 25.49 -1.47
C THR A 344 27.97 24.02 -1.79
N ARG A 345 28.96 23.17 -1.51
CA ARG A 345 28.90 21.72 -1.74
C ARG A 345 27.91 21.02 -0.80
N PHE A 346 27.84 21.47 0.45
CA PHE A 346 26.97 20.87 1.47
C PHE A 346 25.54 21.44 1.45
N LYS A 347 25.33 22.67 0.95
CA LYS A 347 24.01 23.35 0.97
C LYS A 347 22.84 22.49 0.47
N VAL A 348 23.04 21.77 -0.64
CA VAL A 348 21.98 20.93 -1.23
C VAL A 348 21.70 19.71 -0.37
N ILE A 349 22.74 19.02 0.08
CA ILE A 349 22.58 17.79 0.87
C ILE A 349 22.10 18.08 2.29
N ASP A 350 22.48 19.21 2.89
CA ASP A 350 21.95 19.69 4.18
C ASP A 350 20.43 19.85 4.12
N SER A 351 19.94 20.53 3.06
CA SER A 351 18.50 20.74 2.87
C SER A 351 17.75 19.42 2.67
N LEU A 352 18.34 18.46 1.96
CA LEU A 352 17.71 17.17 1.70
C LEU A 352 17.76 16.26 2.93
N ALA A 353 18.85 16.29 3.71
CA ALA A 353 19.07 15.47 4.90
C ALA A 353 18.01 15.70 5.99
N ASN A 354 17.39 16.88 6.02
CA ASN A 354 16.28 17.19 6.94
C ASN A 354 15.01 16.39 6.67
N ASN A 355 14.85 15.80 5.47
CA ASN A 355 13.69 15.00 5.12
C ASN A 355 13.82 13.53 5.56
N PHE A 356 15.00 13.08 5.99
CA PHE A 356 15.20 11.71 6.47
C PHE A 356 14.86 11.61 7.96
N SER A 357 13.95 10.70 8.28
CA SER A 357 13.58 10.34 9.65
C SER A 357 14.60 9.38 10.25
N ARG A 358 14.48 9.14 11.56
CA ARG A 358 15.27 8.12 12.26
C ARG A 358 15.05 6.72 11.67
N THR A 359 13.85 6.39 11.23
CA THR A 359 13.56 5.12 10.56
C THR A 359 14.41 4.96 9.30
N ALA A 360 14.57 6.03 8.52
CA ALA A 360 15.39 5.99 7.32
C ALA A 360 16.90 5.88 7.63
N THR A 361 17.40 6.57 8.67
CA THR A 361 18.83 6.53 9.02
C THR A 361 19.23 5.23 9.72
N ASP A 362 18.33 4.63 10.52
CA ASP A 362 18.54 3.33 11.18
C ASP A 362 18.57 2.15 10.19
N GLN A 363 18.13 2.37 8.94
CA GLN A 363 18.29 1.39 7.84
C GLN A 363 19.74 1.19 7.44
N ILE A 364 20.65 2.10 7.79
CA ILE A 364 22.09 1.90 7.64
C ILE A 364 22.63 1.46 9.00
N ASN A 365 23.40 0.37 9.03
CA ASN A 365 23.99 -0.13 10.27
C ASN A 365 25.22 0.70 10.70
N SER A 366 25.00 1.97 10.98
CA SER A 366 26.00 2.95 11.41
C SER A 366 26.59 2.67 12.79
N THR A 367 26.02 1.71 13.54
CA THR A 367 26.62 1.24 14.80
C THR A 367 27.94 0.49 14.56
N ARG A 368 28.16 -0.02 13.35
CA ARG A 368 29.44 -0.58 12.92
C ARG A 368 30.36 0.53 12.42
N GLY A 369 31.56 0.62 13.00
CA GLY A 369 32.50 1.70 12.70
C GLY A 369 32.98 1.71 11.25
N ASP A 370 33.14 0.54 10.64
CA ASP A 370 33.49 0.39 9.22
C ASP A 370 32.39 0.89 8.28
N ILE A 371 31.13 0.55 8.56
CA ILE A 371 29.98 1.02 7.77
C ILE A 371 29.79 2.54 7.91
N PHE A 372 29.97 3.08 9.12
CA PHE A 372 29.94 4.53 9.34
C PHE A 372 31.01 5.26 8.50
N THR A 373 32.24 4.74 8.47
CA THR A 373 33.32 5.27 7.62
C THR A 373 32.97 5.15 6.13
N GLN A 374 32.37 4.03 5.70
CA GLN A 374 31.90 3.86 4.33
C GLN A 374 30.85 4.90 3.95
N CYS A 375 29.92 5.25 4.85
CA CYS A 375 28.93 6.30 4.59
C CYS A 375 29.59 7.65 4.28
N ILE A 376 30.60 8.05 5.08
CA ILE A 376 31.33 9.30 4.85
C ILE A 376 32.10 9.23 3.52
N SER A 377 32.74 8.09 3.24
CA SER A 377 33.50 7.88 2.01
C SER A 377 32.61 7.97 0.76
N GLU A 378 31.47 7.27 0.78
CA GLU A 378 30.49 7.26 -0.29
C GLU A 378 29.80 8.61 -0.46
N MET A 379 29.51 9.33 0.63
CA MET A 379 29.02 10.71 0.56
C MET A 379 29.97 11.60 -0.25
N TYR A 380 31.28 11.57 0.04
CA TYR A 380 32.25 12.36 -0.72
C TYR A 380 32.36 11.89 -2.18
N ARG A 381 32.39 10.58 -2.41
CA ARG A 381 32.41 10.01 -3.76
C ARG A 381 31.25 10.53 -4.60
N LEU A 382 30.02 10.47 -4.06
CA LEU A 382 28.80 10.92 -4.75
C LEU A 382 28.78 12.43 -5.02
N LEU A 383 29.38 13.24 -4.14
CA LEU A 383 29.47 14.68 -4.32
C LEU A 383 30.52 15.12 -5.35
N GLU A 384 31.54 14.28 -5.63
CA GLU A 384 32.64 14.61 -6.55
C GLU A 384 32.59 13.87 -7.89
N THR A 385 31.95 12.70 -7.93
CA THR A 385 31.88 11.88 -9.15
C THR A 385 30.70 12.31 -9.99
N LYS A 386 30.93 12.59 -11.27
CA LYS A 386 29.85 12.84 -12.23
C LYS A 386 29.15 11.52 -12.58
N PRO A 387 27.81 11.49 -12.66
CA PRO A 387 27.06 10.33 -13.15
C PRO A 387 27.52 9.95 -14.56
N SER A 388 27.84 8.67 -14.76
CA SER A 388 28.32 8.13 -16.03
C SER A 388 27.51 6.93 -16.52
N GLU A 389 26.56 6.44 -15.70
CA GLU A 389 25.73 5.30 -16.06
C GLU A 389 24.69 5.68 -17.13
N PRO A 390 24.42 4.79 -18.10
CA PRO A 390 23.41 5.04 -19.11
C PRO A 390 22.01 5.04 -18.50
N LEU A 391 21.13 5.87 -19.05
CA LEU A 391 19.71 5.83 -18.68
C LEU A 391 19.05 4.52 -19.13
N PRO A 392 18.08 4.01 -18.35
CA PRO A 392 17.21 2.93 -18.80
C PRO A 392 16.58 3.22 -20.17
N GLU A 393 16.56 2.21 -21.05
CA GLU A 393 15.82 2.28 -22.32
C GLU A 393 14.29 2.39 -22.08
N PRO A 394 13.52 2.94 -23.05
CA PRO A 394 12.08 3.12 -22.91
C PRO A 394 11.31 1.83 -22.62
N LEU A 395 10.36 1.91 -21.68
CA LEU A 395 9.44 0.81 -21.35
C LEU A 395 8.20 0.77 -22.24
N LEU A 396 7.94 1.85 -22.98
CA LEU A 396 6.88 2.00 -23.96
C LEU A 396 7.51 2.38 -25.30
N THR A 397 7.16 1.65 -26.35
CA THR A 397 7.77 1.80 -27.68
C THR A 397 6.71 1.74 -28.78
N GLU A 398 6.96 2.39 -29.91
CA GLU A 398 6.01 2.38 -31.05
C GLU A 398 6.01 1.05 -31.82
N LYS A 399 7.05 0.23 -31.64
CA LYS A 399 7.20 -1.09 -32.26
C LYS A 399 7.31 -2.16 -31.18
N PRO A 400 6.76 -3.36 -31.39
CA PRO A 400 6.84 -4.43 -30.40
C PRO A 400 8.29 -4.80 -30.12
N VAL A 401 8.63 -4.90 -28.82
CA VAL A 401 9.93 -5.38 -28.37
C VAL A 401 9.88 -6.90 -28.23
N LEU A 402 10.67 -7.60 -29.02
CA LEU A 402 10.80 -9.06 -28.92
C LEU A 402 11.84 -9.41 -27.86
N SER A 403 11.47 -10.27 -26.91
CA SER A 403 12.42 -10.81 -25.93
C SER A 403 13.47 -11.67 -26.61
N ALA A 404 14.73 -11.52 -26.21
CA ALA A 404 15.75 -12.50 -26.55
C ALA A 404 15.44 -13.84 -25.88
N VAL A 405 15.66 -14.95 -26.60
CA VAL A 405 15.51 -16.30 -26.05
C VAL A 405 16.65 -16.55 -25.05
N ARG A 406 16.29 -16.92 -23.81
CA ARG A 406 17.25 -17.24 -22.75
C ARG A 406 17.77 -18.67 -22.93
N SER A 407 19.08 -18.85 -22.78
CA SER A 407 19.70 -20.18 -22.63
C SER A 407 19.29 -20.79 -21.27
N PRO A 408 18.99 -22.10 -21.20
CA PRO A 408 18.68 -22.76 -19.93
C PRO A 408 19.83 -22.63 -18.92
N GLY A 409 19.51 -22.39 -17.63
CA GLY A 409 20.49 -22.36 -16.53
C GLY A 409 20.65 -21.00 -15.82
N ASP A 410 21.05 -21.03 -14.55
CA ASP A 410 21.24 -19.84 -13.68
C ASP A 410 22.67 -19.28 -13.74
N ASP A 411 23.30 -19.26 -14.93
CA ASP A 411 24.65 -18.71 -15.02
C ASP A 411 24.61 -17.19 -14.85
N SER A 412 25.25 -16.74 -13.77
CA SER A 412 24.89 -15.50 -13.09
C SER A 412 25.32 -14.23 -13.83
N LYS A 413 26.17 -14.32 -14.86
CA LYS A 413 26.76 -13.15 -15.53
C LYS A 413 26.31 -12.93 -16.97
N GLU A 414 25.54 -13.84 -17.54
CA GLU A 414 25.17 -13.77 -18.96
C GLU A 414 23.81 -13.11 -19.19
N PHE A 415 22.94 -13.08 -18.17
CA PHE A 415 21.60 -12.53 -18.29
C PHE A 415 21.18 -11.80 -17.01
N CYS A 416 20.37 -10.76 -17.19
CA CYS A 416 19.75 -10.05 -16.09
C CYS A 416 18.72 -10.96 -15.42
N TYR A 417 18.89 -11.19 -14.13
CA TYR A 417 17.97 -12.00 -13.34
C TYR A 417 16.52 -11.49 -13.35
N SER A 418 16.34 -10.17 -13.50
CA SER A 418 15.03 -9.54 -13.48
C SER A 418 14.34 -9.57 -14.87
N CYS A 419 14.95 -8.97 -15.89
CA CYS A 419 14.31 -8.80 -17.21
C CYS A 419 14.77 -9.79 -18.28
N GLY A 420 15.75 -10.65 -17.98
CA GLY A 420 16.28 -11.63 -18.94
C GLY A 420 17.17 -11.06 -20.05
N VAL A 421 17.40 -9.74 -20.09
CA VAL A 421 18.30 -9.11 -21.07
C VAL A 421 19.73 -9.64 -20.90
N ALA A 422 20.40 -9.93 -22.02
CA ALA A 422 21.78 -10.37 -22.02
C ALA A 422 22.70 -9.35 -21.33
N LEU A 423 23.56 -9.84 -20.46
CA LEU A 423 24.62 -9.09 -19.80
C LEU A 423 25.95 -9.48 -20.44
N ASP A 424 26.83 -8.51 -20.62
CA ASP A 424 28.22 -8.80 -20.97
C ASP A 424 28.98 -9.18 -19.68
N PRO A 425 29.51 -10.41 -19.57
CA PRO A 425 30.19 -10.88 -18.36
C PRO A 425 31.42 -10.04 -17.97
N LYS A 426 31.99 -9.27 -18.90
CA LYS A 426 33.14 -8.38 -18.65
C LYS A 426 32.74 -7.07 -17.98
N THR A 427 31.53 -6.58 -18.24
CA THR A 427 31.03 -5.27 -17.76
C THR A 427 29.92 -5.40 -16.71
N ALA A 428 29.32 -6.58 -16.57
CA ALA A 428 28.32 -6.89 -15.55
C ALA A 428 28.89 -6.73 -14.13
N LYS A 429 28.48 -5.65 -13.45
CA LYS A 429 28.93 -5.32 -12.09
C LYS A 429 27.82 -5.34 -11.04
N TRP A 430 26.57 -5.11 -11.42
CA TRP A 430 25.47 -5.00 -10.46
C TRP A 430 24.95 -6.35 -10.02
N GLN A 431 24.82 -6.52 -8.71
CA GLN A 431 24.19 -7.67 -8.10
C GLN A 431 22.90 -7.24 -7.41
N VAL A 432 21.96 -8.17 -7.30
CA VAL A 432 20.74 -7.93 -6.54
C VAL A 432 21.07 -7.60 -5.08
N LEU A 433 20.52 -6.47 -4.61
CA LEU A 433 20.63 -6.04 -3.22
C LEU A 433 19.33 -6.28 -2.46
N ARG A 434 19.40 -6.47 -1.14
CA ARG A 434 18.22 -6.56 -0.28
C ARG A 434 17.37 -5.28 -0.32
N PHE A 435 18.00 -4.13 -0.58
CA PHE A 435 17.31 -2.87 -0.84
C PHE A 435 16.46 -2.91 -2.13
N MET A 436 16.89 -3.68 -3.12
CA MET A 436 16.16 -3.83 -4.38
C MET A 436 15.08 -4.90 -4.22
N PHE A 437 15.47 -6.13 -3.85
CA PHE A 437 14.61 -7.32 -3.76
C PHE A 437 14.73 -7.95 -2.37
N GLU A 438 13.60 -8.37 -1.79
CA GLU A 438 13.52 -8.89 -0.42
C GLU A 438 14.49 -10.06 -0.13
N ARG A 439 14.61 -10.99 -1.09
CA ARG A 439 15.53 -12.13 -1.04
C ARG A 439 16.57 -12.02 -2.16
N PRO A 440 17.72 -11.38 -1.90
CA PRO A 440 18.74 -11.15 -2.93
C PRO A 440 19.58 -12.37 -3.27
N SER A 441 19.49 -13.44 -2.47
CA SER A 441 20.22 -14.69 -2.68
C SER A 441 19.31 -15.75 -3.26
N GLN A 442 19.82 -16.52 -4.21
CA GLN A 442 19.13 -17.68 -4.77
C GLN A 442 20.01 -18.91 -4.74
N ARG A 443 19.37 -20.06 -4.49
CA ARG A 443 19.96 -21.36 -4.72
C ARG A 443 20.04 -21.60 -6.21
N ARG A 444 21.25 -21.75 -6.74
CA ARG A 444 21.47 -21.96 -8.18
C ARG A 444 21.15 -23.40 -8.53
N GLN A 445 20.48 -23.64 -9.65
CA GLN A 445 20.25 -25.02 -10.12
C GLN A 445 21.57 -25.79 -10.36
N SER A 446 22.64 -25.08 -10.71
CA SER A 446 23.97 -25.63 -11.03
C SER A 446 24.96 -25.65 -9.86
N SER A 447 24.60 -25.15 -8.66
CA SER A 447 25.50 -25.18 -7.50
C SER A 447 24.78 -25.41 -6.18
N SER A 448 25.44 -26.13 -5.26
CA SER A 448 24.93 -26.34 -3.90
C SER A 448 24.91 -25.06 -3.04
N SER A 449 25.65 -24.02 -3.43
CA SER A 449 25.72 -22.74 -2.72
C SER A 449 24.68 -21.72 -3.22
N GLU A 450 24.19 -20.89 -2.28
CA GLU A 450 23.42 -19.70 -2.60
C GLU A 450 24.34 -18.56 -3.07
N GLY A 451 23.90 -17.81 -4.08
CA GLY A 451 24.62 -16.65 -4.58
C GLY A 451 23.68 -15.50 -4.93
N ARG A 452 24.22 -14.28 -4.99
CA ARG A 452 23.48 -13.13 -5.51
C ARG A 452 23.55 -13.14 -7.04
N PRO A 453 22.40 -13.07 -7.74
CA PRO A 453 22.40 -13.01 -9.19
C PRO A 453 22.70 -11.59 -9.68
N TYR A 454 23.17 -11.47 -10.93
CA TYR A 454 23.45 -10.16 -11.53
C TYR A 454 22.20 -9.55 -12.15
N ILE A 455 22.19 -8.21 -12.19
CA ILE A 455 21.08 -7.41 -12.70
C ILE A 455 21.63 -6.34 -13.66
N CYS A 456 20.84 -5.91 -14.65
CA CYS A 456 21.26 -4.83 -15.53
C CYS A 456 21.12 -3.46 -14.83
N SER A 457 21.84 -2.45 -15.32
CA SER A 457 21.76 -1.07 -14.80
C SER A 457 20.30 -0.55 -14.81
N SER A 458 19.52 -0.88 -15.85
CA SER A 458 18.13 -0.42 -15.99
C SER A 458 17.22 -0.96 -14.89
N CYS A 459 17.19 -2.28 -14.66
CA CYS A 459 16.35 -2.87 -13.62
C CYS A 459 16.80 -2.45 -12.22
N SER A 460 18.11 -2.31 -12.00
CA SER A 460 18.67 -1.81 -10.75
C SER A 460 18.21 -0.37 -10.45
N ALA A 461 18.31 0.52 -11.45
CA ALA A 461 17.89 1.91 -11.31
C ALA A 461 16.38 2.06 -11.12
N LEU A 462 15.56 1.36 -11.92
CA LEU A 462 14.10 1.41 -11.78
C LEU A 462 13.64 0.85 -10.44
N ALA A 463 14.25 -0.23 -9.96
CA ALA A 463 13.99 -0.75 -8.62
C ALA A 463 14.39 0.26 -7.53
N PHE A 464 15.44 1.06 -7.72
CA PHE A 464 15.82 2.13 -6.81
C PHE A 464 14.77 3.25 -6.75
N ALA A 465 14.29 3.72 -7.91
CA ALA A 465 13.33 4.83 -7.98
C ALA A 465 11.90 4.42 -7.61
N SER A 466 11.60 3.12 -7.55
CA SER A 466 10.27 2.60 -7.22
C SER A 466 9.95 2.79 -5.73
N PRO A 467 8.81 3.44 -5.40
CA PRO A 467 8.31 3.49 -4.02
C PRO A 467 7.65 2.17 -3.59
N LEU A 468 7.36 1.26 -4.53
CA LEU A 468 6.76 -0.03 -4.26
C LEU A 468 7.86 -0.98 -3.81
N LYS A 469 7.90 -1.32 -2.51
CA LYS A 469 8.88 -2.24 -1.93
C LYS A 469 8.16 -3.37 -1.21
N VAL A 470 8.40 -4.60 -1.62
CA VAL A 470 7.85 -5.80 -0.98
C VAL A 470 8.71 -6.13 0.23
N THR A 471 8.11 -6.07 1.41
CA THR A 471 8.73 -6.45 2.68
C THR A 471 7.69 -7.10 3.59
N GLU A 472 8.15 -7.79 4.64
CA GLU A 472 7.25 -8.28 5.70
C GLU A 472 6.51 -7.15 6.46
N GLU A 473 7.05 -5.93 6.43
CA GLU A 473 6.52 -4.74 7.10
C GLU A 473 5.63 -3.89 6.19
N SER A 474 5.40 -4.30 4.95
CA SER A 474 4.58 -3.56 3.99
C SER A 474 3.54 -4.46 3.34
N ILE A 475 2.37 -3.87 3.09
CA ILE A 475 1.32 -4.46 2.28
C ILE A 475 1.24 -3.64 1.00
N ILE A 476 1.35 -4.32 -0.15
CA ILE A 476 1.12 -3.70 -1.45
C ILE A 476 -0.26 -4.11 -1.94
N LEU A 477 -1.11 -3.12 -2.15
CA LEU A 477 -2.46 -3.28 -2.67
C LEU A 477 -2.54 -2.68 -4.06
N ARG A 478 -3.26 -3.35 -4.95
CA ARG A 478 -3.71 -2.80 -6.23
C ARG A 478 -5.22 -2.61 -6.17
N LEU A 479 -5.67 -1.42 -6.56
CA LEU A 479 -7.09 -1.08 -6.64
C LEU A 479 -7.54 -1.11 -8.10
N GLU A 480 -8.69 -1.73 -8.35
CA GLU A 480 -9.34 -1.78 -9.67
C GLU A 480 -10.83 -1.44 -9.53
N PRO A 481 -11.45 -0.76 -10.51
CA PRO A 481 -12.88 -0.49 -10.46
C PRO A 481 -13.70 -1.79 -10.61
N THR A 482 -14.79 -1.93 -9.85
CA THR A 482 -15.66 -3.13 -9.90
C THR A 482 -16.49 -3.23 -11.18
N ASP A 483 -16.89 -2.10 -11.75
CA ASP A 483 -17.77 -1.97 -12.91
C ASP A 483 -16.99 -1.87 -14.24
N GLY A 484 -15.65 -1.93 -14.18
CA GLY A 484 -14.79 -1.64 -15.33
C GLY A 484 -14.97 -0.22 -15.87
N SER A 485 -15.71 0.66 -15.16
CA SER A 485 -15.97 2.00 -15.66
C SER A 485 -14.74 2.86 -15.42
N THR A 486 -14.18 3.32 -16.52
CA THR A 486 -13.08 4.31 -16.56
C THR A 486 -13.36 5.59 -15.75
N ALA A 487 -14.61 5.88 -15.39
CA ALA A 487 -15.00 6.94 -14.47
C ALA A 487 -14.48 6.72 -13.05
N THR A 488 -14.67 5.50 -12.58
CA THR A 488 -14.32 5.01 -11.25
C THR A 488 -12.80 4.87 -11.14
N GLU A 489 -12.13 4.46 -12.23
CA GLU A 489 -10.65 4.41 -12.33
C GLU A 489 -9.97 5.78 -12.11
N LEU A 490 -10.54 6.86 -12.65
CA LEU A 490 -9.99 8.22 -12.50
C LEU A 490 -10.14 8.73 -11.05
N LYS A 491 -11.21 8.32 -10.36
CA LYS A 491 -11.40 8.60 -8.93
C LYS A 491 -10.39 7.84 -8.06
N ILE A 492 -9.96 6.64 -8.45
CA ILE A 492 -8.97 5.83 -7.69
C ILE A 492 -7.68 6.61 -7.46
N LYS A 493 -7.07 7.13 -8.53
CA LYS A 493 -5.75 7.79 -8.43
C LYS A 493 -5.80 9.02 -7.53
N ASP A 494 -6.84 9.85 -7.65
CA ASP A 494 -7.02 11.03 -6.80
C ASP A 494 -7.38 10.68 -5.36
N TYR A 495 -8.19 9.64 -5.16
CA TYR A 495 -8.55 9.15 -3.84
C TYR A 495 -7.35 8.53 -3.10
N ILE A 496 -6.58 7.68 -3.78
CA ILE A 496 -5.32 7.12 -3.26
C ILE A 496 -4.37 8.26 -2.86
N ARG A 497 -4.20 9.28 -3.72
CA ARG A 497 -3.36 10.44 -3.40
C ARG A 497 -3.84 11.18 -2.15
N MET A 498 -5.14 11.37 -1.99
CA MET A 498 -5.70 11.99 -0.78
C MET A 498 -5.35 11.16 0.47
N LEU A 499 -5.48 9.83 0.42
CA LEU A 499 -5.14 8.96 1.55
C LEU A 499 -3.65 9.01 1.91
N THR A 500 -2.77 9.04 0.91
CA THR A 500 -1.31 9.12 1.11
C THR A 500 -0.81 10.43 1.73
N SER A 501 -1.67 11.46 1.81
CA SER A 501 -1.31 12.75 2.40
C SER A 501 -1.58 12.85 3.92
N LYS A 502 -2.37 11.93 4.49
CA LYS A 502 -2.77 11.95 5.91
C LYS A 502 -2.09 10.87 6.77
N GLU A 503 -1.79 9.74 6.17
CA GLU A 503 -1.07 8.62 6.76
C GLU A 503 0.10 8.34 5.80
N LEU A 504 1.28 7.94 6.28
CA LEU A 504 2.53 7.73 5.50
C LEU A 504 2.44 6.58 4.47
N HIS A 505 1.31 6.44 3.79
CA HIS A 505 1.06 5.51 2.71
C HIS A 505 1.73 6.02 1.45
N LEU A 506 2.35 5.12 0.69
CA LEU A 506 2.96 5.47 -0.59
C LEU A 506 2.01 5.08 -1.70
N SER A 507 1.99 5.86 -2.78
CA SER A 507 1.25 5.49 -3.97
C SER A 507 2.13 5.51 -5.20
N ALA A 508 1.85 4.60 -6.13
CA ALA A 508 2.38 4.64 -7.48
C ALA A 508 1.31 4.11 -8.45
N GLY A 509 0.71 5.02 -9.21
CA GLY A 509 -0.37 4.67 -10.12
C GLY A 509 -1.57 4.08 -9.37
N ARG A 510 -1.89 2.82 -9.68
CA ARG A 510 -2.97 2.04 -9.05
C ARG A 510 -2.55 1.27 -7.79
N TYR A 511 -1.28 1.39 -7.39
CA TYR A 511 -0.73 0.71 -6.23
C TYR A 511 -0.71 1.62 -5.00
N LEU A 512 -1.05 1.03 -3.86
CA LEU A 512 -0.97 1.62 -2.53
C LEU A 512 -0.08 0.74 -1.65
N VAL A 513 0.94 1.34 -1.03
CA VAL A 513 1.78 0.65 -0.05
C VAL A 513 1.40 1.15 1.34
N LEU A 514 1.00 0.21 2.19
CA LEU A 514 0.63 0.45 3.57
C LEU A 514 1.72 -0.12 4.48
N ALA A 515 2.25 0.70 5.38
CA ALA A 515 3.17 0.23 6.41
C ALA A 515 2.39 -0.55 7.49
N SER A 516 2.96 -1.65 7.98
CA SER A 516 2.36 -2.42 9.07
C SER A 516 2.27 -1.58 10.34
N ASP A 517 1.10 -1.62 10.97
CA ASP A 517 0.93 -1.10 12.33
C ASP A 517 1.87 -1.87 13.28
N ARG A 518 2.39 -1.14 14.26
CA ARG A 518 3.34 -1.67 15.24
C ARG A 518 2.97 -1.28 16.66
N THR A 519 3.31 -2.15 17.61
CA THR A 519 3.23 -1.80 19.04
C THR A 519 4.34 -0.83 19.42
N ASN A 520 4.22 -0.20 20.58
CA ASN A 520 5.30 0.59 21.21
C ASN A 520 6.56 -0.27 21.47
N GLY A 521 6.40 -1.59 21.60
CA GLY A 521 7.50 -2.55 21.73
C GLY A 521 8.16 -2.95 20.41
N GLY A 522 7.57 -2.57 19.25
CA GLY A 522 8.09 -2.86 17.92
C GLY A 522 7.55 -4.14 17.26
N ASP A 523 6.54 -4.79 17.84
CA ASP A 523 5.90 -5.95 17.20
C ASP A 523 5.02 -5.52 16.02
N PHE A 524 5.16 -6.19 14.88
CA PHE A 524 4.38 -5.90 13.68
C PHE A 524 3.06 -6.67 13.64
N ALA A 525 1.97 -5.96 13.38
CA ALA A 525 0.63 -6.53 13.23
C ALA A 525 0.57 -7.54 12.06
N SER A 526 1.22 -7.24 10.93
CA SER A 526 1.28 -8.11 9.74
C SER A 526 1.82 -9.51 10.05
N GLN A 527 2.81 -9.61 10.94
CA GLN A 527 3.42 -10.89 11.33
C GLN A 527 2.57 -11.64 12.37
N LYS A 528 2.00 -10.92 13.35
CA LYS A 528 1.20 -11.53 14.43
C LYS A 528 -0.17 -12.01 13.97
N LEU A 529 -0.84 -11.25 13.10
CA LEU A 529 -2.16 -11.61 12.57
C LEU A 529 -2.07 -12.53 11.32
N GLY A 530 -0.96 -12.44 10.58
CA GLY A 530 -0.84 -12.97 9.23
C GLY A 530 -1.10 -11.85 8.20
N GLN A 531 -0.36 -11.87 7.09
CA GLN A 531 -0.38 -10.77 6.11
C GLN A 531 -1.76 -10.56 5.47
N ILE A 532 -2.49 -11.65 5.20
CA ILE A 532 -3.82 -11.58 4.57
C ILE A 532 -4.83 -10.99 5.56
N GLN A 533 -4.89 -11.52 6.78
CA GLN A 533 -5.79 -11.04 7.84
C GLN A 533 -5.50 -9.57 8.17
N TYR A 534 -4.22 -9.21 8.31
CA TYR A 534 -3.82 -7.82 8.54
C TYR A 534 -4.21 -6.92 7.37
N ALA A 535 -4.06 -7.37 6.12
CA ALA A 535 -4.48 -6.59 4.95
C ALA A 535 -5.99 -6.34 4.95
N LEU A 536 -6.81 -7.36 5.19
CA LEU A 536 -8.27 -7.21 5.28
C LEU A 536 -8.68 -6.16 6.32
N VAL A 537 -8.12 -6.26 7.54
CA VAL A 537 -8.41 -5.31 8.62
C VAL A 537 -7.90 -3.91 8.30
N LYS A 538 -6.67 -3.80 7.76
CA LYS A 538 -6.08 -2.51 7.44
C LYS A 538 -6.87 -1.79 6.35
N VAL A 539 -7.26 -2.50 5.30
CA VAL A 539 -8.14 -1.96 4.24
C VAL A 539 -9.47 -1.52 4.85
N ALA A 540 -10.15 -2.37 5.61
CA ALA A 540 -11.42 -2.02 6.25
C ALA A 540 -11.32 -0.79 7.18
N SER A 541 -10.16 -0.59 7.83
CA SER A 541 -9.92 0.55 8.73
C SER A 541 -9.69 1.88 8.01
N ILE A 542 -9.10 1.87 6.81
CA ILE A 542 -8.73 3.07 6.06
C ILE A 542 -9.88 3.54 5.18
N PHE A 543 -10.58 2.60 4.55
CA PHE A 543 -11.53 2.88 3.49
C PHE A 543 -12.98 2.94 4.03
N PRO A 544 -13.79 3.91 3.56
CA PRO A 544 -15.21 3.96 3.88
C PRO A 544 -15.98 2.85 3.13
N ALA A 545 -17.19 2.51 3.59
CA ALA A 545 -17.91 1.33 3.12
C ALA A 545 -18.25 1.40 1.61
N GLU A 546 -18.55 2.59 1.11
CA GLU A 546 -18.85 2.86 -0.29
C GLU A 546 -17.64 2.51 -1.17
N VAL A 547 -16.45 2.90 -0.74
CA VAL A 547 -15.19 2.63 -1.45
C VAL A 547 -14.86 1.14 -1.42
N LEU A 548 -15.18 0.43 -0.33
CA LEU A 548 -15.02 -1.03 -0.26
C LEU A 548 -15.96 -1.77 -1.24
N GLY A 549 -17.12 -1.18 -1.56
CA GLY A 549 -18.08 -1.71 -2.52
C GLY A 549 -17.77 -1.37 -3.99
N ASP A 550 -17.20 -0.19 -4.25
CA ASP A 550 -16.93 0.34 -5.59
C ASP A 550 -15.62 -0.20 -6.20
N PHE A 551 -14.66 -0.63 -5.37
CA PHE A 551 -13.35 -1.07 -5.82
C PHE A 551 -13.04 -2.53 -5.44
N ASN A 552 -12.33 -3.20 -6.34
CA ASN A 552 -11.69 -4.47 -6.12
C ASN A 552 -10.29 -4.24 -5.54
N PHE A 553 -9.97 -4.97 -4.48
CA PHE A 553 -8.66 -4.90 -3.82
C PHE A 553 -7.88 -6.19 -4.10
N SER A 554 -6.63 -6.03 -4.53
CA SER A 554 -5.72 -7.15 -4.77
C SER A 554 -4.44 -6.98 -3.96
N LEU A 555 -4.18 -7.94 -3.08
CA LEU A 555 -2.97 -8.00 -2.26
C LEU A 555 -1.83 -8.68 -3.02
N PHE A 556 -0.70 -7.99 -3.10
CA PHE A 556 0.56 -8.55 -3.59
C PHE A 556 1.40 -8.99 -2.39
N THR A 557 1.47 -10.31 -2.19
CA THR A 557 2.44 -10.92 -1.29
C THR A 557 3.65 -11.40 -2.09
N GLN A 558 4.60 -12.11 -1.47
CA GLN A 558 5.73 -12.75 -2.17
C GLN A 558 5.30 -13.72 -3.30
N SER A 559 4.04 -14.17 -3.33
CA SER A 559 3.52 -14.99 -4.42
C SER A 559 3.44 -14.22 -5.74
N SER A 560 3.68 -14.91 -6.86
CA SER A 560 3.59 -14.31 -8.19
C SER A 560 2.18 -13.84 -8.56
N HIS A 561 1.15 -14.45 -7.95
CA HIS A 561 -0.25 -14.15 -8.17
C HIS A 561 -0.79 -13.22 -7.08
N PRO A 562 -1.55 -12.17 -7.47
CA PRO A 562 -2.26 -11.33 -6.52
C PRO A 562 -3.38 -12.11 -5.83
N ILE A 563 -3.59 -11.85 -4.54
CA ILE A 563 -4.68 -12.40 -3.74
C ILE A 563 -5.82 -11.39 -3.74
N HIS A 564 -7.01 -11.78 -4.22
CA HIS A 564 -8.17 -10.90 -4.18
C HIS A 564 -8.71 -10.80 -2.75
N LEU A 565 -8.96 -9.57 -2.29
CA LEU A 565 -9.61 -9.29 -1.02
C LEU A 565 -11.09 -9.01 -1.30
N GLU A 566 -11.94 -9.99 -0.99
CA GLU A 566 -13.37 -9.94 -1.29
C GLU A 566 -14.05 -8.74 -0.62
N SER A 567 -14.79 -7.93 -1.40
CA SER A 567 -15.49 -6.74 -0.89
C SER A 567 -16.46 -7.08 0.24
N ARG A 568 -17.15 -8.24 0.18
CA ARG A 568 -18.06 -8.68 1.24
C ARG A 568 -17.34 -8.83 2.59
N TYR A 569 -16.11 -9.36 2.59
CA TYR A 569 -15.33 -9.52 3.82
C TYR A 569 -14.90 -8.15 4.36
N LEU A 570 -14.42 -7.28 3.48
CA LEU A 570 -13.97 -5.93 3.85
C LEU A 570 -15.11 -5.11 4.49
N ILE A 571 -16.30 -5.13 3.88
CA ILE A 571 -17.50 -4.44 4.38
C ILE A 571 -17.87 -4.97 5.77
N PHE A 572 -17.93 -6.30 5.93
CA PHE A 572 -18.32 -6.89 7.21
C PHE A 572 -17.30 -6.59 8.32
N ILE A 573 -16.00 -6.71 8.02
CA ILE A 573 -14.92 -6.37 8.97
C ILE A 573 -14.99 -4.89 9.37
N LYS A 574 -15.28 -3.98 8.43
CA LYS A 574 -15.47 -2.56 8.74
C LYS A 574 -16.59 -2.35 9.76
N GLY A 575 -17.74 -3.00 9.57
CA GLY A 575 -18.84 -2.93 10.53
C GLY A 575 -18.50 -3.54 11.89
N LEU A 576 -17.75 -4.64 11.93
CA LEU A 576 -17.27 -5.20 13.20
C LEU A 576 -16.34 -4.23 13.92
N MET A 577 -15.43 -3.57 13.21
CA MET A 577 -14.51 -2.60 13.79
C MET A 577 -15.24 -1.38 14.35
N GLU A 578 -16.12 -0.77 13.57
CA GLU A 578 -16.88 0.41 14.00
C GLU A 578 -17.92 0.03 15.07
N GLY A 579 -18.68 -1.04 14.84
CA GLY A 579 -19.72 -1.53 15.73
C GLY A 579 -19.23 -1.89 17.12
N TYR A 580 -18.02 -2.42 17.25
CA TYR A 580 -17.41 -2.82 18.54
C TYR A 580 -16.22 -1.94 18.97
N SER A 581 -15.99 -0.80 18.30
CA SER A 581 -14.82 0.09 18.53
C SER A 581 -13.48 -0.65 18.58
N GLN A 582 -13.26 -1.59 17.66
CA GLN A 582 -12.02 -2.38 17.60
C GLN A 582 -10.92 -1.63 16.87
N SER A 583 -9.72 -1.66 17.44
CA SER A 583 -8.49 -1.20 16.79
C SER A 583 -7.53 -2.37 16.54
N ILE A 584 -6.64 -2.19 15.55
CA ILE A 584 -5.58 -3.18 15.21
C ILE A 584 -4.60 -3.32 16.38
N VAL A 585 -4.22 -2.19 16.97
CA VAL A 585 -3.32 -2.13 18.14
C VAL A 585 -4.10 -1.56 19.32
N ILE A 586 -4.16 -2.30 20.42
CA ILE A 586 -4.87 -1.93 21.64
C ILE A 586 -3.98 -0.98 22.43
N SER A 587 -4.38 0.28 22.54
CA SER A 587 -3.69 1.32 23.33
C SER A 587 -2.18 1.44 23.04
N GLY A 588 -1.77 1.12 21.80
CA GLY A 588 -0.36 1.09 21.38
C GLY A 588 0.49 -0.03 21.98
N LYS A 589 -0.06 -0.96 22.76
CA LYS A 589 0.71 -1.97 23.50
C LYS A 589 0.68 -3.35 22.86
N GLU A 590 -0.50 -3.83 22.49
CA GLU A 590 -0.71 -5.22 22.05
C GLU A 590 -1.47 -5.27 20.73
N ILE A 591 -1.16 -6.29 19.92
CA ILE A 591 -1.90 -6.58 18.69
C ILE A 591 -3.22 -7.27 19.05
N ASN A 592 -4.33 -6.80 18.49
CA ASN A 592 -5.66 -7.32 18.79
C ASN A 592 -5.91 -8.69 18.14
N MET A 593 -5.51 -9.75 18.83
CA MET A 593 -5.71 -11.13 18.36
C MET A 593 -7.19 -11.53 18.27
N THR A 594 -8.05 -10.96 19.12
CA THR A 594 -9.50 -11.23 19.08
C THR A 594 -10.13 -10.70 17.79
N LEU A 595 -9.74 -9.50 17.36
CA LEU A 595 -10.11 -8.99 16.02
C LEU A 595 -9.55 -9.89 14.91
N GLY A 596 -8.31 -10.37 15.06
CA GLY A 596 -7.69 -11.32 14.14
C GLY A 596 -8.51 -12.61 13.97
N ASP A 597 -9.00 -13.20 15.06
CA ASP A 597 -9.83 -14.41 15.01
C ASP A 597 -11.20 -14.13 14.38
N ALA A 598 -11.83 -13.00 14.72
CA ALA A 598 -13.07 -12.58 14.08
C ALA A 598 -12.93 -12.48 12.56
N VAL A 599 -11.83 -11.90 12.07
CA VAL A 599 -11.52 -11.77 10.64
C VAL A 599 -11.34 -13.13 9.97
N ARG A 600 -10.67 -14.09 10.63
CA ARG A 600 -10.55 -15.46 10.12
C ARG A 600 -11.91 -16.14 9.95
N TYR A 601 -12.85 -15.89 10.87
CA TYR A 601 -14.22 -16.38 10.72
C TYR A 601 -14.97 -15.70 9.58
N VAL A 602 -14.76 -14.39 9.34
CA VAL A 602 -15.32 -13.71 8.17
C VAL A 602 -14.79 -14.31 6.86
N GLU A 603 -13.48 -14.58 6.75
CA GLU A 603 -12.89 -15.22 5.57
C GLU A 603 -13.43 -16.63 5.30
N GLN A 604 -13.96 -17.30 6.33
CA GLN A 604 -14.61 -18.60 6.23
C GLN A 604 -16.11 -18.50 5.90
N ASP A 605 -16.64 -17.29 5.68
CA ASP A 605 -18.07 -16.98 5.57
C ASP A 605 -18.88 -17.39 6.82
N LEU A 606 -18.32 -17.13 8.02
CA LEU A 606 -18.98 -17.36 9.32
C LEU A 606 -19.22 -16.03 10.07
N PRO A 607 -20.04 -15.10 9.52
CA PRO A 607 -20.22 -13.75 10.06
C PRO A 607 -20.82 -13.73 11.48
N PHE A 608 -21.76 -14.62 11.81
CA PHE A 608 -22.35 -14.68 13.15
C PHE A 608 -21.33 -15.15 14.20
N LEU A 609 -20.45 -16.09 13.85
CA LEU A 609 -19.36 -16.52 14.73
C LEU A 609 -18.32 -15.41 14.94
N ALA A 610 -17.99 -14.66 13.88
CA ALA A 610 -17.13 -13.49 13.98
C ALA A 610 -17.70 -12.45 14.96
N GLU A 611 -18.97 -12.08 14.79
CA GLU A 611 -19.66 -11.13 15.67
C GLU A 611 -19.77 -11.62 17.12
N TYR A 612 -20.11 -12.89 17.31
CA TYR A 612 -20.17 -13.52 18.62
C TYR A 612 -18.82 -13.50 19.34
N SER A 613 -17.72 -13.77 18.63
CA SER A 613 -16.36 -13.76 19.20
C SER A 613 -15.95 -12.39 19.76
N LEU A 614 -16.39 -11.30 19.12
CA LEU A 614 -16.17 -9.94 19.59
C LEU A 614 -17.12 -9.59 20.75
N THR A 615 -18.38 -10.01 20.68
CA THR A 615 -19.39 -9.73 21.72
C THR A 615 -18.95 -10.24 23.10
N LYS A 616 -18.23 -11.38 23.15
CA LYS A 616 -17.62 -11.93 24.37
C LYS A 616 -16.69 -10.96 25.09
N ASN A 617 -15.95 -10.17 24.32
CA ASN A 617 -14.80 -9.42 24.79
C ASN A 617 -15.00 -7.90 24.70
N SER A 618 -16.08 -7.42 24.09
CA SER A 618 -16.27 -5.99 23.80
C SER A 618 -17.72 -5.55 23.83
N SER A 619 -17.92 -4.28 24.21
CA SER A 619 -19.21 -3.58 24.17
C SER A 619 -19.60 -3.19 22.76
N VAL A 620 -20.88 -3.37 22.41
CA VAL A 620 -21.43 -2.79 21.18
C VAL A 620 -21.46 -1.27 21.36
N SER A 621 -20.82 -0.56 20.44
CA SER A 621 -20.69 0.90 20.42
C SER A 621 -21.69 1.53 19.45
N HIS A 622 -21.89 0.92 18.29
CA HIS A 622 -22.73 1.48 17.21
C HIS A 622 -23.67 0.41 16.61
N VAL A 623 -24.84 0.23 17.23
CA VAL A 623 -25.85 -0.77 16.82
C VAL A 623 -26.36 -0.52 15.39
N LEU A 624 -26.60 0.75 15.03
CA LEU A 624 -27.10 1.12 13.70
C LEU A 624 -26.13 0.72 12.59
N THR A 625 -24.84 0.98 12.80
CA THR A 625 -23.77 0.61 11.85
C THR A 625 -23.70 -0.90 11.65
N LEU A 626 -23.88 -1.69 12.70
CA LEU A 626 -23.89 -3.15 12.57
C LEU A 626 -25.05 -3.66 11.72
N GLU A 627 -26.26 -3.09 11.86
CA GLU A 627 -27.39 -3.48 11.02
C GLU A 627 -27.18 -3.08 9.55
N GLN A 628 -26.71 -1.86 9.29
CA GLN A 628 -26.36 -1.40 7.94
C GLN A 628 -25.34 -2.32 7.26
N VAL A 629 -24.34 -2.78 8.01
CA VAL A 629 -23.30 -3.65 7.47
C VAL A 629 -23.80 -5.09 7.24
N ARG A 630 -24.74 -5.59 8.07
CA ARG A 630 -25.36 -6.90 7.82
C ARG A 630 -26.18 -6.91 6.53
N GLU A 631 -26.94 -5.84 6.28
CA GLU A 631 -27.63 -5.66 5.01
C GLU A 631 -26.66 -5.53 3.84
N ALA A 632 -25.64 -4.66 3.94
CA ALA A 632 -24.66 -4.49 2.87
C ALA A 632 -23.88 -5.78 2.55
N TYR A 633 -23.58 -6.60 3.55
CA TYR A 633 -22.98 -7.92 3.35
C TYR A 633 -23.92 -8.87 2.60
N TRP A 634 -25.21 -8.84 2.94
CA TRP A 634 -26.25 -9.61 2.23
C TRP A 634 -26.39 -9.19 0.77
N GLU A 635 -26.55 -7.90 0.50
CA GLU A 635 -26.64 -7.36 -0.86
C GLU A 635 -25.41 -7.73 -1.69
N ARG A 636 -24.22 -7.70 -1.08
CA ARG A 636 -23.00 -8.06 -1.78
C ARG A 636 -22.93 -9.55 -2.10
N LEU A 637 -23.36 -10.42 -1.20
CA LEU A 637 -23.48 -11.86 -1.48
C LEU A 637 -24.41 -12.14 -2.67
N GLN A 638 -25.53 -11.42 -2.77
CA GLN A 638 -26.46 -11.54 -3.90
C GLN A 638 -25.80 -11.09 -5.21
N LYS A 639 -25.09 -9.95 -5.20
CA LYS A 639 -24.35 -9.45 -6.36
C LYS A 639 -23.25 -10.42 -6.79
N ASP A 640 -22.53 -11.02 -5.85
CA ASP A 640 -21.49 -12.01 -6.15
C ASP A 640 -22.09 -13.23 -6.85
N LEU A 641 -23.29 -13.70 -6.45
CA LEU A 641 -24.04 -14.76 -7.12
C LEU A 641 -24.48 -14.39 -8.55
N GLU A 642 -24.95 -13.15 -8.75
CA GLU A 642 -25.32 -12.64 -10.07
C GLU A 642 -24.11 -12.61 -11.02
N VAL A 643 -22.96 -12.15 -10.54
CA VAL A 643 -21.72 -12.05 -11.35
C VAL A 643 -21.25 -13.43 -11.81
N ILE A 644 -21.35 -14.46 -10.96
CA ILE A 644 -21.00 -15.83 -11.34
C ILE A 644 -22.12 -16.55 -12.12
N GLY A 645 -23.27 -15.90 -12.31
CA GLY A 645 -24.42 -16.45 -13.06
C GLY A 645 -25.12 -17.60 -12.34
N VAL A 646 -25.10 -17.61 -11.00
CA VAL A 646 -25.60 -18.71 -10.17
C VAL A 646 -26.84 -18.28 -9.39
N SER A 647 -27.91 -19.09 -9.47
CA SER A 647 -29.12 -18.83 -8.67
C SER A 647 -28.93 -19.23 -7.20
N MET A 648 -29.68 -18.58 -6.29
CA MET A 648 -29.71 -18.92 -4.85
C MET A 648 -30.12 -20.37 -4.53
N ASN A 649 -30.77 -21.07 -5.47
CA ASN A 649 -31.21 -22.45 -5.30
C ASN A 649 -30.20 -23.47 -5.85
N SER A 650 -28.98 -23.03 -6.18
CA SER A 650 -27.96 -23.91 -6.73
C SER A 650 -27.19 -24.67 -5.65
N ASP A 651 -26.54 -25.75 -6.06
CA ASP A 651 -25.61 -26.50 -5.21
C ASP A 651 -24.24 -25.81 -5.00
N ASN A 652 -24.04 -24.61 -5.55
CA ASN A 652 -22.81 -23.86 -5.40
C ASN A 652 -22.57 -23.50 -3.91
N GLN A 653 -21.32 -23.60 -3.47
CA GLN A 653 -20.94 -23.32 -2.07
C GLN A 653 -21.33 -21.90 -1.63
N ILE A 654 -21.18 -20.89 -2.49
CA ILE A 654 -21.56 -19.50 -2.18
C ILE A 654 -23.09 -19.39 -2.05
N SER A 655 -23.83 -20.11 -2.87
CA SER A 655 -25.30 -20.17 -2.82
C SER A 655 -25.78 -20.75 -1.49
N LYS A 656 -25.18 -21.86 -1.04
CA LYS A 656 -25.51 -22.48 0.26
C LYS A 656 -25.21 -21.53 1.43
N ARG A 657 -24.09 -20.81 1.37
CA ARG A 657 -23.72 -19.80 2.37
C ARG A 657 -24.68 -18.61 2.40
N ALA A 658 -25.06 -18.09 1.24
CA ALA A 658 -26.03 -17.00 1.15
C ALA A 658 -27.40 -17.42 1.72
N THR A 659 -27.88 -18.61 1.35
CA THR A 659 -29.11 -19.20 1.89
C THR A 659 -29.05 -19.33 3.42
N LEU A 660 -27.96 -19.89 3.95
CA LEU A 660 -27.74 -19.99 5.40
C LEU A 660 -27.77 -18.61 6.08
N TYR A 661 -27.08 -17.61 5.53
CA TYR A 661 -27.06 -16.27 6.11
C TYR A 661 -28.45 -15.64 6.19
N ARG A 662 -29.22 -15.71 5.09
CA ARG A 662 -30.61 -15.24 5.01
C ARG A 662 -31.50 -15.94 6.03
N ASP A 663 -31.43 -17.27 6.09
CA ASP A 663 -32.32 -18.07 6.90
C ASP A 663 -32.03 -17.91 8.39
N VAL A 664 -30.75 -17.81 8.77
CA VAL A 664 -30.35 -17.47 10.13
C VAL A 664 -30.85 -16.08 10.51
N ALA A 665 -30.72 -15.08 9.64
CA ALA A 665 -31.22 -13.72 9.92
C ALA A 665 -32.75 -13.69 10.09
N ALA A 666 -33.50 -14.42 9.25
CA ALA A 666 -34.95 -14.53 9.34
C ALA A 666 -35.38 -15.22 10.64
N LEU A 667 -34.78 -16.37 10.97
CA LEU A 667 -35.04 -17.08 12.23
C LEU A 667 -34.59 -16.27 13.44
N THR A 668 -33.53 -15.47 13.33
CA THR A 668 -33.11 -14.54 14.40
C THR A 668 -34.22 -13.54 14.66
N GLY A 669 -34.78 -12.87 13.63
CA GLY A 669 -35.88 -11.91 13.82
C GLY A 669 -37.12 -12.55 14.48
N LEU A 670 -37.48 -13.76 14.05
CA LEU A 670 -38.60 -14.52 14.61
C LEU A 670 -38.37 -14.90 16.09
N THR A 671 -37.23 -15.52 16.40
CA THR A 671 -36.94 -16.05 17.75
C THR A 671 -36.49 -14.98 18.74
N TYR A 672 -35.81 -13.93 18.28
CA TYR A 672 -35.40 -12.79 19.11
C TYR A 672 -36.61 -12.09 19.73
N ALA A 673 -37.72 -11.97 19.00
CA ALA A 673 -38.95 -11.38 19.52
C ALA A 673 -39.48 -12.12 20.76
N PHE A 674 -39.44 -13.46 20.75
CA PHE A 674 -39.82 -14.28 21.91
C PHE A 674 -38.83 -14.14 23.06
N ALA A 675 -37.53 -14.15 22.77
CA ALA A 675 -36.49 -13.96 23.78
C ALA A 675 -36.58 -12.58 24.45
N GLN A 676 -36.82 -11.52 23.67
CA GLN A 676 -37.04 -10.17 24.18
C GLN A 676 -38.35 -10.06 24.99
N SER A 677 -39.42 -10.74 24.55
CA SER A 677 -40.66 -10.80 25.33
C SER A 677 -40.42 -11.49 26.68
N LEU A 678 -39.75 -12.64 26.68
CA LEU A 678 -39.40 -13.37 27.90
C LEU A 678 -38.53 -12.50 28.82
N GLU A 679 -37.49 -11.87 28.29
CA GLU A 679 -36.62 -10.95 29.03
C GLU A 679 -37.46 -9.85 29.70
N SER A 680 -38.37 -9.22 28.97
CA SER A 680 -39.23 -8.15 29.50
C SER A 680 -40.19 -8.62 30.60
N THR A 681 -40.70 -9.84 30.48
CA THR A 681 -41.60 -10.46 31.46
C THR A 681 -40.83 -10.86 32.73
N VAL A 682 -39.72 -11.60 32.58
CA VAL A 682 -38.93 -12.07 33.72
C VAL A 682 -38.28 -10.90 34.45
N ARG A 683 -37.80 -9.88 33.72
CA ARG A 683 -37.23 -8.67 34.35
C ARG A 683 -38.23 -7.92 35.23
N ARG A 684 -39.54 -8.02 34.94
CA ARG A 684 -40.60 -7.42 35.78
C ARG A 684 -40.91 -8.26 37.02
N LEU A 685 -40.78 -9.58 36.93
CA LEU A 685 -41.20 -10.52 37.98
C LEU A 685 -40.06 -10.94 38.90
N LYS A 686 -38.90 -11.29 38.32
CA LYS A 686 -37.69 -11.79 38.98
C LYS A 686 -36.43 -11.27 38.26
N PRO A 687 -36.03 -10.00 38.48
CA PRO A 687 -34.90 -9.38 37.79
C PRO A 687 -33.61 -10.20 37.84
N GLU A 688 -33.30 -10.80 39.00
CA GLU A 688 -32.11 -11.64 39.23
C GLU A 688 -32.04 -12.92 38.37
N ASP A 689 -33.18 -13.44 37.90
CA ASP A 689 -33.24 -14.66 37.09
C ASP A 689 -33.29 -14.38 35.58
N THR A 690 -33.43 -13.12 35.17
CA THR A 690 -33.64 -12.71 33.77
C THR A 690 -32.61 -13.33 32.82
N GLU A 691 -31.32 -13.18 33.13
CA GLU A 691 -30.25 -13.67 32.26
C GLU A 691 -30.24 -15.21 32.16
N ARG A 692 -30.53 -15.89 33.28
CA ARG A 692 -30.58 -17.35 33.33
C ARG A 692 -31.72 -17.90 32.47
N GLU A 693 -32.91 -17.31 32.57
CA GLU A 693 -34.08 -17.78 31.82
C GLU A 693 -33.97 -17.48 30.32
N VAL A 694 -33.44 -16.31 29.94
CA VAL A 694 -33.18 -16.00 28.52
C VAL A 694 -32.11 -16.92 27.95
N SER A 695 -31.03 -17.21 28.69
CA SER A 695 -30.01 -18.16 28.24
C SER A 695 -30.60 -19.57 28.07
N LYS A 696 -31.43 -20.06 29.00
CA LYS A 696 -32.12 -21.36 28.85
C LYS A 696 -32.97 -21.41 27.58
N LEU A 697 -33.70 -20.34 27.25
CA LEU A 697 -34.49 -20.27 26.03
C LEU A 697 -33.62 -20.37 24.78
N ILE A 698 -32.52 -19.59 24.71
CA ILE A 698 -31.59 -19.62 23.58
C ILE A 698 -30.95 -21.00 23.41
N GLU A 699 -30.64 -21.71 24.50
CA GLU A 699 -30.12 -23.08 24.46
C GLU A 699 -31.13 -24.10 23.88
N LYS A 700 -32.42 -23.76 23.78
CA LYS A 700 -33.47 -24.61 23.20
C LYS A 700 -33.84 -24.27 21.76
N VAL A 701 -33.10 -23.38 21.12
CA VAL A 701 -33.41 -22.92 19.76
C VAL A 701 -33.27 -24.02 18.68
N GLU A 702 -32.72 -25.18 19.00
CA GLU A 702 -32.66 -26.34 18.08
C GLU A 702 -33.98 -27.12 17.95
N ASP A 703 -34.92 -26.92 18.89
CA ASP A 703 -36.21 -27.61 18.95
C ASP A 703 -37.33 -26.58 19.11
N ALA A 704 -38.18 -26.42 18.09
CA ALA A 704 -39.28 -25.46 18.09
C ALA A 704 -40.27 -25.68 19.24
N VAL A 705 -40.57 -26.94 19.60
CA VAL A 705 -41.54 -27.26 20.64
C VAL A 705 -40.96 -26.90 22.00
N ALA A 706 -39.71 -27.29 22.25
CA ALA A 706 -39.01 -26.91 23.47
C ALA A 706 -38.87 -25.38 23.54
N PHE A 707 -38.42 -24.71 22.47
CA PHE A 707 -38.30 -23.26 22.43
C PHE A 707 -39.61 -22.55 22.77
N CYS A 708 -40.72 -22.93 22.13
CA CYS A 708 -42.04 -22.33 22.40
C CYS A 708 -42.51 -22.59 23.83
N TYR A 709 -42.27 -23.78 24.37
CA TYR A 709 -42.57 -24.09 25.77
C TYR A 709 -41.78 -23.18 26.72
N TYR A 710 -40.46 -23.07 26.54
CA TYR A 710 -39.63 -22.22 27.39
C TYR A 710 -39.95 -20.72 27.23
N ALA A 711 -40.42 -20.28 26.07
CA ALA A 711 -40.83 -18.90 25.83
C ALA A 711 -42.09 -18.49 26.64
N THR A 712 -42.85 -19.46 27.16
CA THR A 712 -44.00 -19.22 28.05
C THR A 712 -43.66 -19.23 29.53
N LEU A 713 -42.47 -19.73 29.91
CA LEU A 713 -42.09 -19.87 31.31
C LEU A 713 -41.84 -18.49 31.92
N GLY A 714 -42.66 -18.13 32.92
CA GLY A 714 -42.53 -16.87 33.65
C GLY A 714 -43.81 -16.05 33.73
N ASP A 715 -44.89 -16.42 33.05
CA ASP A 715 -46.18 -15.72 33.17
C ASP A 715 -47.33 -16.75 33.31
N GLU A 716 -47.76 -16.99 34.55
CA GLU A 716 -48.84 -17.94 34.88
C GLU A 716 -50.20 -17.54 34.27
N ASN A 717 -50.33 -16.30 33.77
CA ASN A 717 -51.54 -15.76 33.16
C ASN A 717 -51.50 -15.71 31.62
N LYS A 718 -50.39 -16.08 30.97
CA LYS A 718 -50.30 -16.12 29.50
C LYS A 718 -51.04 -17.35 28.94
N THR A 719 -52.20 -17.14 28.33
CA THR A 719 -52.98 -18.17 27.64
C THR A 719 -52.53 -18.42 26.19
N SER A 720 -51.69 -17.56 25.61
CA SER A 720 -51.12 -17.73 24.28
C SER A 720 -49.69 -17.17 24.18
N VAL A 721 -48.81 -17.87 23.47
CA VAL A 721 -47.44 -17.43 23.19
C VAL A 721 -47.47 -16.40 22.06
N GLU A 722 -47.68 -15.13 22.39
CA GLU A 722 -47.52 -14.03 21.43
C GLU A 722 -46.26 -13.20 21.74
N ALA A 723 -45.56 -12.80 20.69
CA ALA A 723 -44.44 -11.86 20.75
C ALA A 723 -44.64 -10.75 19.72
N ARG A 724 -44.28 -9.52 20.10
CA ARG A 724 -44.29 -8.36 19.20
C ARG A 724 -42.88 -7.94 18.89
N PHE A 725 -42.55 -7.83 17.61
CA PHE A 725 -41.25 -7.39 17.14
C PHE A 725 -41.39 -6.05 16.43
N TYR A 726 -40.92 -4.97 17.05
CA TYR A 726 -41.06 -3.63 16.49
C TYR A 726 -40.00 -3.36 15.43
N HIS A 727 -40.37 -2.63 14.37
CA HIS A 727 -39.43 -2.14 13.37
C HIS A 727 -38.71 -0.89 13.89
N TYR A 728 -37.40 -0.95 14.05
CA TYR A 728 -36.57 0.20 14.39
C TYR A 728 -35.22 0.17 13.64
N PRO A 729 -34.51 1.31 13.52
CA PRO A 729 -33.26 1.37 12.76
C PRO A 729 -32.14 0.42 13.24
N GLY A 730 -32.25 -0.16 14.44
CA GLY A 730 -31.28 -1.06 15.05
C GLY A 730 -31.62 -2.55 14.94
N ASN A 731 -32.66 -2.93 14.19
CA ASN A 731 -33.02 -4.32 13.90
C ASN A 731 -33.71 -4.53 12.55
N TYR A 732 -33.72 -3.52 11.68
CA TYR A 732 -34.53 -3.53 10.47
C TYR A 732 -34.15 -4.69 9.52
N PHE A 733 -32.87 -5.06 9.44
CA PHE A 733 -32.44 -6.14 8.58
C PHE A 733 -33.10 -7.47 8.97
N ILE A 734 -33.00 -7.87 10.24
CA ILE A 734 -33.63 -9.11 10.74
C ILE A 734 -35.16 -9.02 10.77
N TYR A 735 -35.73 -7.81 10.88
CA TYR A 735 -37.17 -7.57 10.74
C TYR A 735 -37.65 -7.89 9.34
N GLU A 736 -37.03 -7.30 8.31
CA GLU A 736 -37.40 -7.54 6.91
C GLU A 736 -37.18 -9.02 6.53
N ARG A 737 -36.08 -9.64 6.98
CA ARG A 737 -35.86 -11.08 6.74
C ARG A 737 -36.93 -11.96 7.39
N ALA A 738 -37.39 -11.62 8.59
CA ALA A 738 -38.45 -12.37 9.25
C ALA A 738 -39.82 -12.18 8.56
N LYS A 739 -40.10 -10.97 8.06
CA LYS A 739 -41.29 -10.67 7.26
C LYS A 739 -41.30 -11.48 5.96
N GLU A 740 -40.21 -11.47 5.21
CA GLU A 740 -40.06 -12.27 3.99
C GLU A 740 -40.24 -13.77 4.25
N LEU A 741 -39.76 -14.28 5.40
CA LEU A 741 -40.00 -15.67 5.80
C LEU A 741 -41.48 -15.95 6.03
N LEU A 742 -42.21 -15.09 6.73
CA LEU A 742 -43.65 -15.26 6.91
C LEU A 742 -44.41 -15.27 5.56
N GLU A 743 -44.03 -14.39 4.64
CA GLU A 743 -44.59 -14.35 3.29
C GLU A 743 -44.31 -15.65 2.52
N LYS A 744 -43.07 -16.19 2.62
CA LYS A 744 -42.68 -17.49 2.05
C LYS A 744 -43.48 -18.65 2.62
N LEU A 745 -43.89 -18.55 3.89
CA LEU A 745 -44.76 -19.54 4.57
C LEU A 745 -46.26 -19.29 4.33
N GLU A 746 -46.61 -18.31 3.50
CA GLU A 746 -47.99 -17.89 3.22
C GLU A 746 -48.76 -17.38 4.46
N ILE A 747 -48.03 -16.96 5.51
CA ILE A 747 -48.59 -16.40 6.74
C ILE A 747 -48.79 -14.89 6.57
N ARG A 748 -50.04 -14.46 6.41
CA ARG A 748 -50.40 -13.04 6.14
C ARG A 748 -50.94 -12.33 7.39
N GLY A 749 -50.91 -10.99 7.34
CA GLY A 749 -51.57 -10.15 8.35
C GLY A 749 -50.85 -10.09 9.71
N ARG A 750 -49.53 -10.30 9.74
CA ARG A 750 -48.72 -10.19 10.96
C ARG A 750 -48.14 -8.80 11.19
N GLU A 751 -48.10 -7.94 10.16
CA GLU A 751 -47.61 -6.57 10.29
C GLU A 751 -48.75 -5.62 10.71
N GLU A 752 -48.60 -4.99 11.87
CA GLU A 752 -49.58 -4.10 12.47
C GLU A 752 -48.94 -2.77 12.88
N LYS A 753 -49.77 -1.75 13.16
CA LYS A 753 -49.35 -0.47 13.75
C LYS A 753 -49.90 -0.34 15.16
N ASP A 754 -49.05 0.09 16.09
CA ASP A 754 -49.50 0.43 17.44
C ASP A 754 -50.23 1.78 17.47
N SER A 755 -50.76 2.14 18.64
CA SER A 755 -51.47 3.41 18.87
C SER A 755 -50.60 4.66 18.67
N SER A 756 -49.28 4.51 18.62
CA SER A 756 -48.31 5.57 18.33
C SER A 756 -47.87 5.62 16.86
N GLY A 757 -48.41 4.73 16.02
CA GLY A 757 -48.09 4.61 14.60
C GLY A 757 -46.82 3.81 14.31
N LYS A 758 -46.21 3.16 15.31
CA LYS A 758 -45.01 2.31 15.11
C LYS A 758 -45.42 0.95 14.56
N ILE A 759 -44.66 0.48 13.58
CA ILE A 759 -44.91 -0.78 12.89
C ILE A 759 -44.26 -1.93 13.68
N TYR A 760 -44.97 -3.06 13.80
CA TYR A 760 -44.44 -4.28 14.42
C TYR A 760 -44.97 -5.55 13.73
N LEU A 761 -44.19 -6.63 13.79
CA LEU A 761 -44.63 -7.98 13.47
C LEU A 761 -45.19 -8.64 14.72
N LYS A 762 -46.33 -9.30 14.59
CA LYS A 762 -46.94 -10.13 15.62
C LYS A 762 -46.68 -11.60 15.33
N PHE A 763 -45.98 -12.28 16.22
CA PHE A 763 -45.63 -13.70 16.08
C PHE A 763 -46.37 -14.56 17.10
N TYR A 764 -46.66 -15.79 16.69
CA TYR A 764 -47.28 -16.85 17.50
C TYR A 764 -46.39 -18.10 17.54
N ALA A 765 -46.59 -18.99 18.52
CA ALA A 765 -45.87 -20.27 18.59
C ALA A 765 -45.98 -21.09 17.28
N ASP A 766 -47.16 -21.10 16.66
CA ASP A 766 -47.38 -21.79 15.38
C ASP A 766 -46.49 -21.24 14.25
N ASP A 767 -46.17 -19.94 14.27
CA ASP A 767 -45.28 -19.35 13.26
C ASP A 767 -43.85 -19.92 13.39
N VAL A 768 -43.38 -20.17 14.62
CA VAL A 768 -42.09 -20.83 14.89
C VAL A 768 -42.11 -22.28 14.45
N ILE A 769 -43.16 -23.03 14.80
CA ILE A 769 -43.33 -24.43 14.41
C ILE A 769 -43.37 -24.57 12.88
N ASN A 770 -44.12 -23.70 12.20
CA ASN A 770 -44.22 -23.69 10.74
C ASN A 770 -42.88 -23.36 10.06
N ALA A 771 -42.14 -22.38 10.58
CA ALA A 771 -40.82 -22.04 10.07
C ALA A 771 -39.83 -23.21 10.20
N TYR A 772 -39.78 -23.86 11.37
CA TYR A 772 -38.89 -24.99 11.60
C TYR A 772 -39.29 -26.20 10.75
N ALA A 773 -40.59 -26.48 10.62
CA ALA A 773 -41.09 -27.53 9.75
C ALA A 773 -40.76 -27.27 8.27
N HIS A 774 -40.76 -26.00 7.83
CA HIS A 774 -40.35 -25.63 6.48
C HIS A 774 -38.85 -25.93 6.26
N PHE A 775 -37.98 -25.42 7.13
CA PHE A 775 -36.53 -25.60 6.99
C PHE A 775 -36.11 -27.07 7.10
N ALA A 776 -36.67 -27.83 8.04
CA ALA A 776 -36.38 -29.25 8.22
C ALA A 776 -36.87 -30.14 7.07
N LYS A 777 -37.86 -29.69 6.27
CA LYS A 777 -38.37 -30.45 5.11
C LYS A 777 -37.71 -30.07 3.79
N HIS A 778 -37.12 -28.89 3.69
CA HIS A 778 -36.56 -28.35 2.45
C HIS A 778 -35.04 -28.20 2.59
N ASP A 779 -34.57 -26.98 2.84
CA ASP A 779 -33.19 -26.57 2.68
C ASP A 779 -32.22 -27.19 3.72
N TYR A 780 -32.73 -27.78 4.82
CA TYR A 780 -31.93 -28.31 5.93
C TYR A 780 -32.39 -29.70 6.43
N ALA A 781 -32.82 -30.58 5.52
CA ALA A 781 -33.30 -31.92 5.87
C ALA A 781 -32.22 -32.87 6.45
N GLN A 782 -30.94 -32.60 6.18
CA GLN A 782 -29.84 -33.39 6.74
C GLN A 782 -29.49 -32.91 8.15
N GLU A 783 -29.19 -33.84 9.05
CA GLU A 783 -28.85 -33.53 10.45
C GLU A 783 -27.67 -32.55 10.55
N LYS A 784 -26.69 -32.66 9.65
CA LYS A 784 -25.54 -31.76 9.61
C LYS A 784 -25.95 -30.31 9.30
N ASP A 785 -26.79 -30.13 8.30
CA ASP A 785 -27.20 -28.80 7.82
C ASP A 785 -28.17 -28.16 8.84
N TRP A 786 -29.04 -28.96 9.48
CA TRP A 786 -29.86 -28.52 10.60
C TRP A 786 -29.03 -28.05 11.80
N LYS A 787 -27.99 -28.81 12.17
CA LYS A 787 -27.07 -28.43 13.24
C LYS A 787 -26.32 -27.15 12.92
N ASP A 788 -25.91 -26.94 11.65
CA ASP A 788 -25.24 -25.70 11.25
C ASP A 788 -26.18 -24.49 11.34
N LEU A 789 -27.40 -24.59 10.79
CA LEU A 789 -28.44 -23.55 10.90
C LEU A 789 -28.72 -23.16 12.35
N THR A 790 -29.02 -24.15 13.19
CA THR A 790 -29.41 -23.91 14.60
C THR A 790 -28.23 -23.44 15.45
N TYR A 791 -27.01 -23.89 15.16
CA TYR A 791 -25.79 -23.37 15.79
C TYR A 791 -25.57 -21.90 15.44
N GLN A 792 -25.64 -21.52 14.16
CA GLN A 792 -25.49 -20.11 13.75
C GLN A 792 -26.61 -19.22 14.31
N LEU A 793 -27.85 -19.71 14.36
CA LEU A 793 -28.98 -19.04 14.99
C LEU A 793 -28.73 -18.78 16.47
N LYS A 794 -28.24 -19.77 17.20
CA LYS A 794 -27.86 -19.64 18.60
C LYS A 794 -26.79 -18.56 18.80
N LEU A 795 -25.74 -18.55 17.97
CA LEU A 795 -24.69 -17.53 18.01
C LEU A 795 -25.28 -16.13 17.75
N SER A 796 -26.12 -16.00 16.71
CA SER A 796 -26.81 -14.76 16.35
C SER A 796 -27.66 -14.23 17.52
N LEU A 797 -28.46 -15.09 18.17
CA LEU A 797 -29.24 -14.69 19.35
C LEU A 797 -28.34 -14.19 20.49
N TYR A 798 -27.25 -14.89 20.79
CA TYR A 798 -26.32 -14.45 21.83
C TYR A 798 -25.67 -13.08 21.55
N THR A 799 -25.45 -12.70 20.28
CA THR A 799 -24.95 -11.35 19.95
C THR A 799 -25.95 -10.24 20.32
N ARG A 800 -27.25 -10.57 20.39
CA ARG A 800 -28.34 -9.64 20.72
C ARG A 800 -28.61 -9.50 22.21
N PHE A 801 -28.02 -10.38 23.02
CA PHE A 801 -28.06 -10.35 24.48
C PHE A 801 -26.63 -10.38 25.07
N PRO A 802 -25.82 -9.30 24.89
CA PRO A 802 -24.39 -9.33 25.20
C PRO A 802 -24.07 -9.63 26.67
N GLU A 803 -24.96 -9.26 27.59
CA GLU A 803 -24.87 -9.54 29.02
C GLU A 803 -24.76 -11.04 29.32
N LEU A 804 -25.38 -11.90 28.51
CA LEU A 804 -25.35 -13.36 28.70
C LEU A 804 -23.98 -13.96 28.43
N VAL A 805 -23.20 -13.31 27.54
CA VAL A 805 -21.93 -13.86 27.07
C VAL A 805 -20.74 -13.25 27.81
N ARG A 806 -20.84 -12.01 28.29
CA ARG A 806 -19.73 -11.31 28.98
C ARG A 806 -19.51 -11.79 30.41
N LYS A 807 -20.51 -12.39 31.07
CA LYS A 807 -20.42 -12.87 32.46
C LYS A 807 -19.69 -14.20 32.64
N LEU A 808 -19.38 -14.93 31.58
CA LEU A 808 -18.74 -16.25 31.63
C LEU A 808 -17.25 -16.24 32.08
N LYS A 809 -16.73 -15.13 32.62
CA LYS A 809 -15.33 -14.99 33.09
C LYS A 809 -15.14 -14.88 34.61
N SER A 810 -16.13 -15.21 35.45
CA SER A 810 -16.00 -15.07 36.91
C SER A 810 -16.05 -16.37 37.73
N THR A 811 -15.65 -17.53 37.19
CA THR A 811 -15.59 -18.79 37.96
C THR A 811 -14.27 -19.55 37.89
N SER A 812 -13.18 -18.93 37.42
CA SER A 812 -11.85 -19.53 37.52
C SER A 812 -10.77 -18.46 37.59
N GLU A 813 -10.72 -17.73 38.70
CA GLU A 813 -9.53 -17.11 39.30
C GLU A 813 -9.99 -16.38 40.57
N LYS A 814 -9.97 -17.11 41.69
CA LYS A 814 -9.84 -16.57 43.03
C LYS A 814 -8.65 -17.26 43.69
#